data_AF-A0A8X6U5F2-F1
#
_entry.id   AF-A0A8X6U5F2-F1
#
_cell.length_a   1.000
_cell.length_b   1.000
_cell.length_c   1.000
_cell.angle_alpha   90.00
_cell.angle_beta   90.00
_cell.angle_gamma   90.00
#
_symmetry.space_group_name_H-M   'P 1'
#
loop_
_entity.id
_entity.type
_entity.pdbx_description
1 polymer ?
#
loop_
_entity_poly.entity_id
_entity_poly.type
_entity_poly.pdbx_seq_one_letter_code
_entity_poly.pdbx_strand_id
1 'polypeptide(L)'
;MSLSPPKKRVLPLWMLREESERKVVPETVWEIDVPSERSFQWAFILCYLTAEVKKKSLWNSLTNLFSYNGMLPKSKVKFLVKETEKIISNFNPFKNYNTIYWNRVFERNLRFLEANLQYAANKMSGTSGKVFNHEDLLKIAAKVLKCIINVYKMDNSGNNRLQSFYPEEDSNKVSRLILFHRFDGSVDTVIGKEKFSFGIPFKHAIPLMRDALVHVLKRANLSKDEIKQIQKAVRNKGNFLVSLLRSSNIQVVPKLYKSQYIIRKLTEAGFDADPLSPNEDGLSSFYHCMNLPDSNVLRVLYHFSTDNIMMIDKTVSDSNDFMKGLKKTADTIRKDCEISSNFLHLGEDGVFAFERCRGLLRFNEFQRTVLNSIFSEKEKGIGNEQQKAIVISILDKYREYFYFYCPQAEDKLELLHDFIQHGEYYEYLDNFTSLLFFHNFSPLIRLVDEKILSIFSSVVSSLFLTVLSNCLFPKHKHGINCSNCKFPRYTCEKKKNSQRFIPFHYRSDFLKNSKELVNKLENFEDFPESPRNELLVEMRKILKSFPEIADEFLIVRLKIHLDIVTEMSPDVNVIKRRINHLKRILIFEDEDISFLWNTGRWRRNLEMEKRIKFLMVRRYMTENDLRPPLEMLLFDCMNIMEPNSKTIRFTDMWRKSNNLFIEANMIHFIAHGSPIESLTNCLYPEDLPSEIIDEIFELIKDQSAILALSELWEKKKCEAIVLNLNFKFEKGITKRMSS
;
A
#
# COMPACT_ATOMS: atom_id res chain seq x y z
N MET A 1 19.57 6.00 -0.01
CA MET A 1 19.88 5.18 1.20
C MET A 1 18.72 4.22 1.44
N SER A 2 18.91 2.92 1.26
CA SER A 2 17.91 1.90 1.62
C SER A 2 18.14 1.47 3.08
N LEU A 3 17.29 1.97 3.98
CA LEU A 3 17.30 1.55 5.39
C LEU A 3 16.13 0.62 5.64
N SER A 4 16.40 -0.54 6.22
CA SER A 4 15.34 -1.49 6.58
C SER A 4 14.64 -1.07 7.89
N PRO A 5 13.32 -1.33 8.02
CA PRO A 5 12.59 -1.04 9.25
C PRO A 5 13.12 -1.87 10.44
N PRO A 6 12.83 -1.47 11.69
CA PRO A 6 13.21 -2.23 12.88
C PRO A 6 12.82 -3.70 12.80
N LYS A 7 13.74 -4.61 13.14
CA LYS A 7 13.51 -6.07 13.09
C LYS A 7 13.59 -6.69 14.48
N LYS A 8 12.58 -7.48 14.87
CA LYS A 8 12.60 -8.23 16.13
C LYS A 8 13.56 -9.42 16.00
N ARG A 9 14.44 -9.61 16.98
CA ARG A 9 15.45 -10.69 17.05
C ARG A 9 15.36 -11.41 18.39
N VAL A 10 15.45 -12.74 18.34
CA VAL A 10 15.54 -13.61 19.52
C VAL A 10 17.01 -14.00 19.70
N LEU A 11 17.63 -13.48 20.76
CA LEU A 11 19.08 -13.60 20.97
C LEU A 11 19.57 -14.98 21.43
N PRO A 12 18.78 -15.81 22.17
CA PRO A 12 19.19 -17.16 22.53
C PRO A 12 19.57 -18.04 21.32
N LEU A 13 19.01 -17.77 20.13
CA LEU A 13 19.34 -18.47 18.88
C LEU A 13 20.74 -18.13 18.32
N TRP A 14 21.46 -17.19 18.94
CA TRP A 14 22.76 -16.70 18.50
C TRP A 14 23.92 -17.14 19.41
N MET A 15 23.64 -18.01 20.38
CA MET A 15 24.61 -18.49 21.37
C MET A 15 24.82 -20.00 21.22
N LEU A 16 26.07 -20.47 21.43
CA LEU A 16 26.34 -21.89 21.62
C LEU A 16 25.86 -22.32 23.01
N ARG A 17 25.39 -23.57 23.17
CA ARG A 17 24.77 -24.08 24.42
C ARG A 17 25.63 -23.79 25.67
N GLU A 18 26.94 -23.88 25.55
CA GLU A 18 27.91 -23.67 26.65
C GLU A 18 28.07 -22.20 27.10
N GLU A 19 27.69 -21.22 26.25
CA GLU A 19 27.78 -19.79 26.59
C GLU A 19 26.53 -19.25 27.32
N SER A 20 25.44 -20.02 27.32
CA SER A 20 24.13 -19.62 27.84
C SER A 20 24.07 -19.59 29.38
N GLU A 21 24.90 -20.39 30.05
CA GLU A 21 24.86 -20.56 31.51
C GLU A 21 25.50 -19.41 32.30
N ARG A 22 26.22 -18.48 31.64
CA ARG A 22 26.99 -17.41 32.31
C ARG A 22 26.43 -15.99 32.18
N LYS A 23 25.34 -15.73 31.42
CA LYS A 23 24.96 -14.35 31.05
C LYS A 23 23.44 -14.07 31.07
N VAL A 24 23.03 -13.04 31.82
CA VAL A 24 21.69 -12.43 31.71
C VAL A 24 21.61 -11.59 30.42
N VAL A 25 21.30 -12.26 29.30
CA VAL A 25 21.05 -11.64 27.99
C VAL A 25 19.55 -11.43 27.81
N PRO A 26 19.08 -10.28 27.30
CA PRO A 26 17.67 -10.10 26.98
C PRO A 26 17.22 -11.12 25.93
N GLU A 27 16.13 -11.84 26.19
CA GLU A 27 15.59 -12.87 25.29
C GLU A 27 15.26 -12.31 23.90
N THR A 28 14.77 -11.07 23.85
CA THR A 28 14.33 -10.41 22.61
C THR A 28 14.81 -8.96 22.53
N VAL A 29 15.31 -8.59 21.35
CA VAL A 29 15.75 -7.22 21.03
C VAL A 29 15.22 -6.76 19.67
N TRP A 30 15.15 -5.46 19.46
CA TRP A 30 14.89 -4.86 18.16
C TRP A 30 16.20 -4.40 17.53
N GLU A 31 16.55 -5.00 16.41
CA GLU A 31 17.65 -4.58 15.55
C GLU A 31 17.22 -3.35 14.74
N ILE A 32 17.99 -2.27 14.84
CA ILE A 32 17.77 -1.00 14.14
C ILE A 32 18.87 -0.81 13.10
N ASP A 33 18.48 -0.71 11.85
CA ASP A 33 19.39 -0.52 10.72
C ASP A 33 19.95 0.91 10.68
N VAL A 34 21.20 1.03 10.22
CA VAL A 34 21.92 2.31 10.06
C VAL A 34 22.51 2.41 8.65
N PRO A 35 22.87 3.61 8.17
CA PRO A 35 23.45 3.77 6.85
C PRO A 35 24.71 2.91 6.67
N SER A 36 24.87 2.31 5.48
CA SER A 36 26.04 1.46 5.19
C SER A 36 27.36 2.25 5.26
N GLU A 37 27.33 3.51 4.85
CA GLU A 37 28.46 4.42 5.05
C GLU A 37 28.63 4.72 6.54
N ARG A 38 29.81 4.43 7.08
CA ARG A 38 30.13 4.57 8.52
C ARG A 38 29.17 3.81 9.44
N SER A 39 28.71 2.63 8.99
CA SER A 39 27.73 1.82 9.72
C SER A 39 28.19 1.49 11.14
N PHE A 40 29.48 1.20 11.35
CA PHE A 40 30.07 0.95 12.67
C PHE A 40 29.85 2.15 13.61
N GLN A 41 30.24 3.35 13.16
CA GLN A 41 30.18 4.57 13.96
C GLN A 41 28.73 4.91 14.33
N TRP A 42 27.81 4.82 13.35
CA TRP A 42 26.39 5.03 13.57
C TRP A 42 25.81 4.05 14.58
N ALA A 43 26.02 2.75 14.35
CA ALA A 43 25.49 1.70 15.22
C ALA A 43 26.03 1.84 16.64
N PHE A 44 27.33 2.02 16.80
CA PHE A 44 27.97 2.14 18.11
C PHE A 44 27.47 3.35 18.91
N ILE A 45 27.51 4.54 18.32
CA ILE A 45 27.13 5.78 19.02
C ILE A 45 25.64 5.80 19.34
N LEU A 46 24.78 5.42 18.39
CA LEU A 46 23.35 5.35 18.64
C LEU A 46 23.02 4.30 19.70
N CYS A 47 23.68 3.15 19.70
CA CYS A 47 23.51 2.14 20.74
C CYS A 47 23.85 2.69 22.13
N TYR A 48 25.01 3.34 22.26
CA TYR A 48 25.46 3.92 23.54
C TYR A 48 24.53 5.01 24.04
N LEU A 49 24.21 5.98 23.18
CA LEU A 49 23.38 7.12 23.57
C LEU A 49 21.96 6.69 23.89
N THR A 50 21.35 5.79 23.11
CA THR A 50 19.99 5.30 23.37
C THR A 50 19.88 4.42 24.62
N ALA A 51 20.95 3.72 25.01
CA ALA A 51 21.00 2.95 26.26
C ALA A 51 21.03 3.84 27.52
N GLU A 52 21.62 5.05 27.43
CA GLU A 52 21.85 5.95 28.57
C GLU A 52 20.77 7.03 28.78
N VAL A 53 19.94 7.35 27.77
CA VAL A 53 18.89 8.41 27.84
C VAL A 53 17.99 8.29 29.07
N LYS A 54 17.73 7.06 29.55
CA LYS A 54 16.79 6.81 30.65
C LYS A 54 17.39 6.90 32.06
N LYS A 55 18.71 6.99 32.20
CA LYS A 55 19.40 6.88 33.51
C LYS A 55 19.76 8.22 34.17
N LYS A 56 19.29 9.38 33.65
CA LYS A 56 19.80 10.74 33.99
C LYS A 56 21.33 10.89 33.78
N SER A 57 22.00 9.87 33.23
CA SER A 57 23.45 9.77 32.99
C SER A 57 23.86 10.18 31.59
N LEU A 58 22.91 10.37 30.65
CA LEU A 58 23.21 10.75 29.25
C LEU A 58 24.11 11.99 29.17
N TRP A 59 23.86 12.98 30.03
CA TRP A 59 24.68 14.19 30.11
C TRP A 59 26.12 13.88 30.56
N ASN A 60 26.30 13.00 31.55
CA ASN A 60 27.61 12.55 32.01
C ASN A 60 28.31 11.69 30.94
N SER A 61 27.58 10.80 30.28
CA SER A 61 28.07 9.97 29.17
C SER A 61 28.54 10.79 27.99
N LEU A 62 27.75 11.79 27.57
CA LEU A 62 28.13 12.74 26.52
C LEU A 62 29.30 13.62 26.96
N THR A 63 29.29 14.11 28.21
CA THR A 63 30.38 14.94 28.74
C THR A 63 31.69 14.16 28.82
N ASN A 64 31.67 12.91 29.26
CA ASN A 64 32.84 12.02 29.29
C ASN A 64 33.36 11.75 27.87
N LEU A 65 32.46 11.48 26.92
CA LEU A 65 32.80 11.30 25.51
C LEU A 65 33.41 12.55 24.86
N PHE A 66 32.91 13.74 25.19
CA PHE A 66 33.36 15.01 24.61
C PHE A 66 34.55 15.66 25.32
N SER A 67 34.82 15.30 26.59
CA SER A 67 35.83 15.96 27.43
C SER A 67 37.12 15.15 27.62
N TYR A 68 37.21 13.92 27.10
CA TYR A 68 38.36 13.02 27.31
C TYR A 68 39.72 13.61 26.90
N ASN A 69 39.74 14.53 25.92
CA ASN A 69 40.98 15.05 25.32
C ASN A 69 41.29 16.52 25.64
N GLY A 70 40.44 17.23 26.39
CA GLY A 70 40.63 18.67 26.64
C GLY A 70 40.63 19.56 25.37
N MET A 71 40.36 19.02 24.18
CA MET A 71 40.46 19.72 22.89
C MET A 71 39.36 20.79 22.66
N LEU A 72 38.32 20.81 23.49
CA LEU A 72 37.24 21.78 23.39
C LEU A 72 37.08 22.59 24.68
N PRO A 73 36.86 23.92 24.57
CA PRO A 73 36.38 24.73 25.68
C PRO A 73 35.13 24.13 26.31
N LYS A 74 35.03 24.19 27.65
CA LYS A 74 33.86 23.68 28.41
C LYS A 74 32.51 24.21 27.90
N SER A 75 32.49 25.46 27.39
CA SER A 75 31.30 26.07 26.78
C SER A 75 30.86 25.37 25.49
N LYS A 76 31.81 24.99 24.60
CA LYS A 76 31.53 24.24 23.37
C LYS A 76 31.06 22.83 23.68
N VAL A 77 31.69 22.15 24.64
CA VAL A 77 31.24 20.82 25.10
C VAL A 77 29.79 20.89 25.60
N LYS A 78 29.48 21.85 26.46
CA LYS A 78 28.11 22.04 27.00
C LYS A 78 27.07 22.27 25.90
N PHE A 79 27.42 23.02 24.86
CA PHE A 79 26.56 23.24 23.69
C PHE A 79 26.33 21.94 22.90
N LEU A 80 27.39 21.21 22.56
CA LEU A 80 27.31 19.95 21.82
C LEU A 80 26.50 18.88 22.56
N VAL A 81 26.68 18.79 23.89
CA VAL A 81 25.91 17.88 24.74
C VAL A 81 24.42 18.21 24.68
N LYS A 82 24.03 19.49 24.85
CA LYS A 82 22.62 19.93 24.81
C LYS A 82 21.96 19.66 23.45
N GLU A 83 22.65 19.98 22.35
CA GLU A 83 22.14 19.72 21.01
C GLU A 83 21.97 18.21 20.75
N THR A 84 22.95 17.41 21.15
CA THR A 84 22.89 15.94 21.01
C THR A 84 21.77 15.35 21.85
N GLU A 85 21.59 15.82 23.09
CA GLU A 85 20.50 15.41 23.97
C GLU A 85 19.12 15.73 23.36
N LYS A 86 18.95 16.93 22.79
CA LYS A 86 17.73 17.31 22.08
C LYS A 86 17.47 16.41 20.88
N ILE A 87 18.49 16.07 20.10
CA ILE A 87 18.34 15.21 18.92
C ILE A 87 17.97 13.78 19.34
N ILE A 88 18.68 13.21 20.32
CA ILE A 88 18.46 11.85 20.81
C ILE A 88 17.11 11.72 21.52
N SER A 89 16.67 12.73 22.28
CA SER A 89 15.35 12.72 22.93
C SER A 89 14.18 12.67 21.95
N ASN A 90 14.38 13.17 20.72
CA ASN A 90 13.40 13.15 19.64
C ASN A 90 13.57 11.97 18.67
N PHE A 91 14.61 11.15 18.86
CA PHE A 91 14.87 9.99 18.03
C PHE A 91 13.97 8.83 18.44
N ASN A 92 13.11 8.39 17.52
CA ASN A 92 12.27 7.22 17.69
C ASN A 92 12.39 6.31 16.45
N PRO A 93 13.16 5.20 16.51
CA PRO A 93 13.36 4.33 15.37
C PRO A 93 12.08 3.62 14.90
N PHE A 94 11.00 3.64 15.66
CA PHE A 94 9.70 3.10 15.25
C PHE A 94 8.81 4.14 14.55
N LYS A 95 9.23 5.41 14.49
CA LYS A 95 8.43 6.53 13.97
C LYS A 95 9.15 7.33 12.89
N ASN A 96 10.43 7.62 13.10
CA ASN A 96 11.22 8.53 12.29
C ASN A 96 12.67 8.06 12.13
N TYR A 97 12.86 6.75 11.91
CA TYR A 97 14.19 6.12 11.85
C TYR A 97 15.18 6.80 10.90
N ASN A 98 14.71 7.35 9.78
CA ASN A 98 15.58 8.04 8.82
C ASN A 98 16.04 9.43 9.28
N THR A 99 15.29 10.12 10.14
CA THR A 99 15.46 11.57 10.37
C THR A 99 16.77 11.95 11.03
N ILE A 100 17.34 11.06 11.86
CA ILE A 100 18.60 11.33 12.56
C ILE A 100 19.80 11.35 11.61
N TYR A 101 19.76 10.58 10.53
CA TYR A 101 20.87 10.45 9.58
C TYR A 101 21.01 11.67 8.66
N TRP A 102 19.96 12.48 8.53
CA TRP A 102 19.98 13.74 7.77
C TRP A 102 20.34 14.95 8.63
N ASN A 103 20.55 14.75 9.93
CA ASN A 103 20.88 15.84 10.84
C ASN A 103 22.39 16.15 10.78
N ARG A 104 22.74 17.21 10.02
CA ARG A 104 24.14 17.68 9.86
C ARG A 104 24.84 17.99 11.19
N VAL A 105 24.10 18.42 12.23
CA VAL A 105 24.67 18.68 13.55
C VAL A 105 25.06 17.36 14.22
N PHE A 106 24.16 16.37 14.17
CA PHE A 106 24.45 15.04 14.71
C PHE A 106 25.61 14.35 13.99
N GLU A 107 25.68 14.47 12.66
CA GLU A 107 26.79 13.93 11.87
C GLU A 107 28.15 14.56 12.24
N ARG A 108 28.19 15.87 12.46
CA ARG A 108 29.39 16.56 12.95
C ARG A 108 29.78 16.07 14.34
N ASN A 109 28.81 15.90 15.24
CA ASN A 109 29.04 15.39 16.58
C ASN A 109 29.57 13.96 16.54
N LEU A 110 29.07 13.14 15.61
CA LEU A 110 29.52 11.76 15.40
C LEU A 110 30.99 11.68 14.96
N ARG A 111 31.42 12.54 14.03
CA ARG A 111 32.84 12.65 13.63
C ARG A 111 33.74 13.07 14.80
N PHE A 112 33.25 13.97 15.64
CA PHE A 112 34.00 14.42 16.81
C PHE A 112 34.14 13.31 17.86
N LEU A 113 33.08 12.53 18.09
CA LEU A 113 33.10 11.37 18.97
C LEU A 113 34.07 10.29 18.47
N GLU A 114 34.08 10.02 17.17
CA GLU A 114 35.00 9.09 16.52
C GLU A 114 36.47 9.50 16.71
N ALA A 115 36.79 10.77 16.46
CA ALA A 115 38.14 11.30 16.65
C ALA A 115 38.62 11.14 18.11
N ASN A 116 37.72 11.33 19.09
CA ASN A 116 38.05 11.15 20.50
C ASN A 116 38.34 9.69 20.85
N LEU A 117 37.57 8.73 20.30
CA LEU A 117 37.81 7.31 20.52
C LEU A 117 39.13 6.86 19.88
N GLN A 118 39.46 7.34 18.67
CA GLN A 118 40.75 7.08 18.04
C GLN A 118 41.92 7.67 18.84
N TYR A 119 41.78 8.88 19.37
CA TYR A 119 42.80 9.45 20.24
C TYR A 119 42.98 8.62 21.51
N ALA A 120 41.88 8.20 22.15
CA ALA A 120 41.94 7.33 23.33
C ALA A 120 42.65 6.00 23.01
N ALA A 121 42.39 5.44 21.84
CA ALA A 121 43.05 4.24 21.34
C ALA A 121 44.56 4.43 21.21
N ASN A 122 45.00 5.49 20.52
CA ASN A 122 46.42 5.83 20.34
C ASN A 122 47.14 6.03 21.69
N LYS A 123 46.47 6.68 22.66
CA LYS A 123 47.03 6.93 23.99
C LYS A 123 47.20 5.62 24.78
N MET A 124 46.25 4.69 24.67
CA MET A 124 46.30 3.40 25.37
C MET A 124 47.28 2.41 24.74
N SER A 125 47.54 2.49 23.43
CA SER A 125 48.44 1.58 22.71
C SER A 125 49.89 2.06 22.62
N GLY A 126 50.21 3.25 23.13
CA GLY A 126 51.55 3.85 23.08
C GLY A 126 52.09 4.09 21.65
N THR A 127 51.22 4.06 20.63
CA THR A 127 51.59 4.11 19.21
C THR A 127 50.79 5.22 18.52
N SER A 128 51.47 6.21 17.95
CA SER A 128 50.83 7.28 17.17
C SER A 128 50.66 6.86 15.71
N GLY A 129 49.44 6.95 15.17
CA GLY A 129 49.17 6.81 13.73
C GLY A 129 48.82 5.39 13.25
N LYS A 130 48.56 4.45 14.16
CA LYS A 130 48.08 3.10 13.79
C LYS A 130 46.58 3.15 13.47
N VAL A 131 46.17 2.58 12.33
CA VAL A 131 44.75 2.35 12.02
C VAL A 131 44.29 1.15 12.84
N PHE A 132 43.38 1.38 13.79
CA PHE A 132 42.78 0.32 14.60
C PHE A 132 41.65 -0.37 13.84
N ASN A 133 41.58 -1.70 13.94
CA ASN A 133 40.42 -2.44 13.46
C ASN A 133 39.20 -2.22 14.39
N HIS A 134 38.02 -2.64 13.95
CA HIS A 134 36.78 -2.48 14.73
C HIS A 134 36.85 -3.17 16.11
N GLU A 135 37.53 -4.32 16.23
CA GLU A 135 37.61 -5.05 17.51
C GLU A 135 38.45 -4.30 18.56
N ASP A 136 39.57 -3.71 18.15
CA ASP A 136 40.43 -2.93 19.04
C ASP A 136 39.70 -1.67 19.50
N LEU A 137 38.98 -1.00 18.59
CA LEU A 137 38.13 0.15 18.94
C LEU A 137 37.04 -0.24 19.95
N LEU A 138 36.41 -1.40 19.80
CA LEU A 138 35.40 -1.89 20.75
C LEU A 138 35.99 -2.24 22.12
N LYS A 139 37.18 -2.84 22.18
CA LYS A 139 37.90 -3.07 23.45
C LYS A 139 38.17 -1.75 24.18
N ILE A 140 38.68 -0.75 23.47
CA ILE A 140 38.99 0.56 24.04
C ILE A 140 37.70 1.27 24.46
N ALA A 141 36.65 1.22 23.64
CA ALA A 141 35.35 1.79 23.95
C ALA A 141 34.72 1.18 25.21
N ALA A 142 34.79 -0.14 25.38
CA ALA A 142 34.30 -0.83 26.57
C ALA A 142 34.98 -0.31 27.85
N LYS A 143 36.29 -0.07 27.79
CA LYS A 143 37.09 0.50 28.89
C LYS A 143 36.74 1.97 29.16
N VAL A 144 36.84 2.83 28.15
CA VAL A 144 36.63 4.29 28.27
C VAL A 144 35.21 4.61 28.73
N LEU A 145 34.21 3.91 28.20
CA LEU A 145 32.81 4.15 28.52
C LEU A 145 32.29 3.35 29.70
N LYS A 146 33.15 2.51 30.31
CA LYS A 146 32.80 1.57 31.39
C LYS A 146 31.52 0.80 31.05
N CYS A 147 31.48 0.17 29.88
CA CYS A 147 30.31 -0.55 29.35
C CYS A 147 30.69 -1.95 28.83
N ILE A 148 29.73 -2.89 28.86
CA ILE A 148 29.88 -4.19 28.20
C ILE A 148 29.31 -4.05 26.79
N ILE A 149 30.06 -4.46 25.78
CA ILE A 149 29.60 -4.44 24.39
C ILE A 149 29.48 -5.87 23.88
N ASN A 150 28.26 -6.26 23.51
CA ASN A 150 27.98 -7.54 22.88
C ASN A 150 27.82 -7.33 21.38
N VAL A 151 28.63 -8.02 20.59
CA VAL A 151 28.58 -8.02 19.13
C VAL A 151 28.10 -9.38 18.64
N TYR A 152 26.93 -9.39 18.02
CA TYR A 152 26.33 -10.54 17.37
C TYR A 152 26.76 -10.56 15.90
N LYS A 153 27.73 -11.43 15.58
CA LYS A 153 28.30 -11.58 14.23
C LYS A 153 27.57 -12.69 13.48
N MET A 154 27.26 -12.44 12.22
CA MET A 154 26.80 -13.46 11.27
C MET A 154 27.88 -13.63 10.20
N ASP A 155 28.45 -14.83 10.08
CA ASP A 155 29.45 -15.11 9.04
C ASP A 155 28.81 -15.33 7.66
N ASN A 156 29.64 -15.45 6.61
CA ASN A 156 29.17 -15.67 5.23
C ASN A 156 28.42 -17.00 5.04
N SER A 157 28.60 -17.95 5.96
CA SER A 157 27.90 -19.24 5.98
C SER A 157 26.58 -19.18 6.77
N GLY A 158 26.22 -18.02 7.32
CA GLY A 158 25.01 -17.83 8.12
C GLY A 158 25.14 -18.27 9.57
N ASN A 159 26.33 -18.64 10.05
CA ASN A 159 26.53 -19.00 11.45
C ASN A 159 26.58 -17.75 12.33
N ASN A 160 25.88 -17.83 13.46
CA ASN A 160 25.82 -16.77 14.45
C ASN A 160 26.92 -16.98 15.51
N ARG A 161 27.66 -15.91 15.84
CA ARG A 161 28.67 -15.90 16.91
C ARG A 161 28.48 -14.68 17.81
N LEU A 162 28.70 -14.83 19.11
CA LEU A 162 28.70 -13.74 20.07
C LEU A 162 30.12 -13.38 20.50
N GLN A 163 30.51 -12.11 20.37
CA GLN A 163 31.74 -11.58 20.95
C GLN A 163 31.39 -10.52 22.00
N SER A 164 31.97 -10.63 23.19
CA SER A 164 31.74 -9.68 24.29
C SER A 164 33.02 -8.93 24.64
N PHE A 165 32.91 -7.62 24.84
CA PHE A 165 33.99 -6.74 25.29
C PHE A 165 33.61 -6.17 26.67
N TYR A 166 34.55 -6.18 27.61
CA TYR A 166 34.30 -5.86 29.02
C TYR A 166 35.15 -4.66 29.48
N PRO A 167 34.67 -3.88 30.46
CA PRO A 167 35.51 -2.93 31.19
C PRO A 167 36.49 -3.67 32.12
N GLU A 168 37.57 -3.01 32.54
CA GLU A 168 38.58 -3.60 33.45
C GLU A 168 38.10 -3.76 34.91
N GLU A 169 37.05 -3.05 35.33
CA GLU A 169 36.49 -3.12 36.68
C GLU A 169 35.18 -3.91 36.69
N ASP A 170 35.11 -4.99 37.48
CA ASP A 170 33.90 -5.78 37.75
C ASP A 170 32.91 -4.97 38.61
N SER A 171 32.18 -4.05 37.99
CA SER A 171 31.04 -3.41 38.64
C SER A 171 29.73 -4.10 38.24
N ASN A 172 28.93 -4.49 39.24
CA ASN A 172 27.66 -5.20 39.01
C ASN A 172 26.56 -4.33 38.35
N LYS A 173 26.84 -3.07 37.97
CA LYS A 173 25.89 -2.11 37.37
C LYS A 173 26.33 -1.51 36.03
N VAL A 174 27.10 -2.26 35.23
CA VAL A 174 27.56 -1.80 33.92
C VAL A 174 26.44 -1.81 32.86
N SER A 175 26.35 -0.75 32.04
CA SER A 175 25.46 -0.70 30.88
C SER A 175 25.90 -1.69 29.80
N ARG A 176 24.93 -2.36 29.17
CA ARG A 176 25.17 -3.37 28.12
C ARG A 176 24.71 -2.85 26.78
N LEU A 177 25.63 -2.75 25.83
CA LEU A 177 25.39 -2.37 24.44
C LEU A 177 25.26 -3.63 23.58
N ILE A 178 24.38 -3.56 22.58
CA ILE A 178 24.10 -4.65 21.65
C ILE A 178 24.34 -4.15 20.24
N LEU A 179 25.30 -4.76 19.55
CA LEU A 179 25.60 -4.49 18.16
C LEU A 179 25.40 -5.78 17.35
N PHE A 180 25.01 -5.63 16.10
CA PHE A 180 25.04 -6.70 15.12
C PHE A 180 26.05 -6.34 14.04
N HIS A 181 26.74 -7.36 13.55
CA HIS A 181 27.73 -7.24 12.48
C HIS A 181 27.45 -8.31 11.43
N ARG A 182 27.27 -7.86 10.18
CA ARG A 182 26.96 -8.72 9.02
C ARG A 182 27.85 -8.37 7.84
N PHE A 183 28.09 -9.34 6.99
CA PHE A 183 28.66 -9.11 5.66
C PHE A 183 27.53 -8.95 4.65
N ASP A 184 27.51 -7.83 3.93
CA ASP A 184 26.52 -7.58 2.88
C ASP A 184 26.99 -8.30 1.60
N GLY A 185 26.48 -9.51 1.40
CA GLY A 185 26.69 -10.32 0.20
C GLY A 185 25.68 -9.96 -0.88
N SER A 186 25.77 -8.77 -1.47
CA SER A 186 25.12 -8.52 -2.75
C SER A 186 25.92 -9.21 -3.85
N VAL A 187 25.22 -9.99 -4.68
CA VAL A 187 25.70 -11.07 -5.56
C VAL A 187 26.81 -10.71 -6.56
N ASP A 188 27.15 -9.43 -6.79
CA ASP A 188 28.07 -9.02 -7.87
C ASP A 188 29.41 -8.39 -7.43
N THR A 189 29.77 -8.40 -6.15
CA THR A 189 31.10 -7.90 -5.73
C THR A 189 31.84 -8.86 -4.80
N VAL A 190 33.03 -9.28 -5.23
CA VAL A 190 33.95 -10.26 -4.58
C VAL A 190 34.45 -9.83 -3.18
N ILE A 191 34.08 -8.63 -2.70
CA ILE A 191 34.41 -8.14 -1.35
C ILE A 191 33.12 -7.64 -0.69
N GLY A 192 32.49 -8.51 0.12
CA GLY A 192 31.31 -8.12 0.90
C GLY A 192 31.64 -6.96 1.84
N LYS A 193 30.81 -5.91 1.85
CA LYS A 193 31.00 -4.77 2.76
C LYS A 193 30.50 -5.13 4.16
N GLU A 194 31.32 -4.85 5.18
CA GLU A 194 30.90 -4.96 6.58
C GLU A 194 29.76 -3.97 6.87
N LYS A 195 28.68 -4.48 7.47
CA LYS A 195 27.51 -3.69 7.87
C LYS A 195 27.21 -3.91 9.35
N PHE A 196 27.21 -2.83 10.11
CA PHE A 196 26.80 -2.83 11.51
C PHE A 196 25.37 -2.34 11.68
N SER A 197 24.70 -2.80 12.73
CA SER A 197 23.40 -2.30 13.20
C SER A 197 23.37 -2.40 14.74
N PHE A 198 22.36 -1.83 15.41
CA PHE A 198 22.31 -1.85 16.88
C PHE A 198 21.00 -2.39 17.44
N GLY A 199 21.07 -2.94 18.66
CA GLY A 199 19.95 -3.57 19.35
C GLY A 199 19.34 -2.70 20.44
N ILE A 200 18.02 -2.53 20.42
CA ILE A 200 17.24 -1.96 21.51
C ILE A 200 16.52 -3.09 22.26
N PRO A 201 16.79 -3.30 23.56
CA PRO A 201 16.07 -4.31 24.34
C PRO A 201 14.56 -4.09 24.32
N PHE A 202 13.78 -5.17 24.25
CA PHE A 202 12.31 -5.10 24.11
C PHE A 202 11.66 -4.17 25.16
N LYS A 203 12.08 -4.27 26.42
CA LYS A 203 11.62 -3.39 27.52
C LYS A 203 11.79 -1.89 27.24
N HIS A 204 12.83 -1.52 26.49
CA HIS A 204 13.13 -0.14 26.13
C HIS A 204 12.42 0.31 24.85
N ALA A 205 12.12 -0.63 23.94
CA ALA A 205 11.37 -0.38 22.72
C ALA A 205 9.88 -0.08 22.98
N ILE A 206 9.25 -0.70 23.99
CA ILE A 206 7.79 -0.57 24.24
C ILE A 206 7.30 0.89 24.28
N PRO A 207 7.91 1.83 25.04
CA PRO A 207 7.45 3.23 25.04
C PRO A 207 7.60 3.91 23.67
N LEU A 208 8.66 3.59 22.92
CA LEU A 208 8.91 4.16 21.59
C LEU A 208 7.90 3.64 20.57
N MET A 209 7.61 2.33 20.61
CA MET A 209 6.56 1.71 19.80
C MET A 209 5.18 2.29 20.13
N ARG A 210 4.87 2.55 21.40
CA ARG A 210 3.59 3.18 21.81
C ARG A 210 3.45 4.61 21.29
N ASP A 211 4.52 5.42 21.32
CA ASP A 211 4.51 6.76 20.71
C ASP A 211 4.32 6.69 19.18
N ALA A 212 5.03 5.75 18.53
CA ALA A 212 4.88 5.51 17.10
C ALA A 212 3.44 5.11 16.74
N LEU A 213 2.84 4.19 17.51
CA LEU A 213 1.45 3.77 17.33
C LEU A 213 0.49 4.97 17.36
N VAL A 214 0.56 5.81 18.40
CA VAL A 214 -0.31 7.00 18.51
C VAL A 214 -0.16 7.90 17.30
N HIS A 215 1.07 8.08 16.82
CA HIS A 215 1.33 8.91 15.65
C HIS A 215 0.72 8.32 14.37
N VAL A 216 0.83 7.00 14.16
CA VAL A 216 0.21 6.31 13.02
C VAL A 216 -1.31 6.37 13.09
N LEU A 217 -1.91 6.11 14.25
CA LEU A 217 -3.36 6.15 14.43
C LEU A 217 -3.95 7.56 14.26
N LYS A 218 -3.22 8.60 14.65
CA LYS A 218 -3.59 10.01 14.36
C LYS A 218 -3.63 10.27 12.85
N ARG A 219 -2.66 9.74 12.10
CA ARG A 219 -2.64 9.86 10.62
C ARG A 219 -3.78 9.09 9.96
N ALA A 220 -4.25 8.01 10.57
CA ALA A 220 -5.44 7.29 10.15
C ALA A 220 -6.76 8.02 10.49
N ASN A 221 -6.71 9.28 10.96
CA ASN A 221 -7.86 10.10 11.33
C ASN A 221 -8.76 9.47 12.41
N LEU A 222 -8.19 8.68 13.32
CA LEU A 222 -8.93 8.11 14.44
C LEU A 222 -9.10 9.13 15.58
N SER A 223 -10.25 9.06 16.25
CA SER A 223 -10.56 9.89 17.41
C SER A 223 -9.65 9.57 18.60
N LYS A 224 -9.53 10.52 19.54
CA LYS A 224 -8.73 10.33 20.75
C LYS A 224 -9.19 9.12 21.58
N ASP A 225 -10.48 8.82 21.58
CA ASP A 225 -11.04 7.71 22.35
C ASP A 225 -10.78 6.36 21.66
N GLU A 226 -10.93 6.28 20.33
CA GLU A 226 -10.52 5.10 19.56
C GLU A 226 -9.03 4.79 19.78
N ILE A 227 -8.16 5.81 19.73
CA ILE A 227 -6.72 5.65 19.98
C ILE A 227 -6.46 5.07 21.38
N LYS A 228 -7.08 5.63 22.42
CA LYS A 228 -6.91 5.14 23.80
C LYS A 228 -7.35 3.69 23.94
N GLN A 229 -8.46 3.31 23.30
CA GLN A 229 -8.99 1.96 23.37
C GLN A 229 -8.11 0.96 22.62
N ILE A 230 -7.57 1.33 21.44
CA ILE A 230 -6.58 0.52 20.71
C ILE A 230 -5.33 0.32 21.56
N GLN A 231 -4.81 1.40 22.16
CA GLN A 231 -3.65 1.29 23.06
C GLN A 231 -3.91 0.34 24.24
N LYS A 232 -5.14 0.26 24.74
CA LYS A 232 -5.53 -0.69 25.80
C LYS A 232 -5.57 -2.12 25.26
N ALA A 233 -6.16 -2.34 24.08
CA ALA A 233 -6.28 -3.67 23.46
C ALA A 233 -4.91 -4.30 23.16
N VAL A 234 -3.97 -3.52 22.63
CA VAL A 234 -2.65 -4.00 22.19
C VAL A 234 -1.61 -3.94 23.31
N ARG A 235 -2.02 -3.87 24.59
CA ARG A 235 -1.07 -3.91 25.73
C ARG A 235 -0.39 -5.27 25.87
N ASN A 236 -1.04 -6.34 25.43
CA ASN A 236 -0.69 -7.72 25.79
C ASN A 236 0.39 -8.38 24.92
N LYS A 237 1.26 -7.61 24.25
CA LYS A 237 2.46 -8.07 23.52
C LYS A 237 2.26 -9.08 22.36
N GLY A 238 1.05 -9.60 22.15
CA GLY A 238 0.72 -10.50 21.04
C GLY A 238 0.54 -9.80 19.70
N ASN A 239 0.08 -10.55 18.69
CA ASN A 239 -0.23 -10.03 17.35
C ASN A 239 -1.22 -8.85 17.43
N PHE A 240 -0.90 -7.74 16.76
CA PHE A 240 -1.64 -6.49 16.89
C PHE A 240 -3.04 -6.60 16.32
N LEU A 241 -3.18 -7.18 15.12
CA LEU A 241 -4.47 -7.35 14.48
C LEU A 241 -5.37 -8.30 15.29
N VAL A 242 -4.85 -9.45 15.72
CA VAL A 242 -5.60 -10.40 16.58
C VAL A 242 -6.05 -9.74 17.89
N SER A 243 -5.19 -8.92 18.51
CA SER A 243 -5.55 -8.18 19.72
C SER A 243 -6.69 -7.18 19.48
N LEU A 244 -6.74 -6.56 18.29
CA LEU A 244 -7.84 -5.68 17.91
C LEU A 244 -9.12 -6.44 17.62
N LEU A 245 -9.04 -7.59 16.94
CA LEU A 245 -10.19 -8.44 16.62
C LEU A 245 -10.86 -9.01 17.87
N ARG A 246 -10.07 -9.31 18.91
CA ARG A 246 -10.55 -9.74 20.23
C ARG A 246 -11.05 -8.58 21.10
N SER A 247 -10.97 -7.33 20.63
CA SER A 247 -11.38 -6.15 21.39
C SER A 247 -12.79 -5.68 21.01
N SER A 248 -13.38 -4.84 21.86
CA SER A 248 -14.66 -4.19 21.58
C SER A 248 -14.63 -3.19 20.41
N ASN A 249 -13.46 -2.89 19.84
CA ASN A 249 -13.27 -1.86 18.80
C ASN A 249 -12.94 -2.41 17.42
N ILE A 250 -13.54 -3.54 17.10
CA ILE A 250 -13.33 -4.21 15.83
C ILE A 250 -13.67 -3.34 14.61
N GLN A 251 -14.57 -2.37 14.78
CA GLN A 251 -14.99 -1.40 13.76
C GLN A 251 -13.88 -0.45 13.29
N VAL A 252 -12.75 -0.39 14.00
CA VAL A 252 -11.57 0.37 13.58
C VAL A 252 -10.77 -0.36 12.50
N VAL A 253 -10.83 -1.70 12.44
CA VAL A 253 -10.04 -2.50 11.49
C VAL A 253 -10.31 -2.05 10.04
N PRO A 254 -11.55 -1.92 9.56
CA PRO A 254 -11.80 -1.41 8.21
C PRO A 254 -11.21 -0.03 7.95
N LYS A 255 -11.13 0.86 8.95
CA LYS A 255 -10.53 2.21 8.79
C LYS A 255 -9.02 2.15 8.60
N LEU A 256 -8.34 1.24 9.30
CA LEU A 256 -6.88 1.07 9.22
C LEU A 256 -6.46 0.43 7.89
N TYR A 257 -7.20 -0.58 7.46
CA TYR A 257 -6.88 -1.37 6.26
C TYR A 257 -7.36 -0.75 4.95
N LYS A 258 -8.03 0.43 5.01
CA LYS A 258 -8.28 1.25 3.81
C LYS A 258 -7.01 1.77 3.15
N SER A 259 -5.90 1.87 3.88
CA SER A 259 -4.66 2.46 3.37
C SER A 259 -3.47 1.54 3.63
N GLN A 260 -2.85 1.03 2.55
CA GLN A 260 -1.61 0.25 2.65
C GLN A 260 -0.49 1.04 3.34
N TYR A 261 -0.46 2.36 3.17
CA TYR A 261 0.48 3.24 3.87
C TYR A 261 0.35 3.13 5.39
N ILE A 262 -0.89 3.14 5.93
CA ILE A 262 -1.13 3.02 7.36
C ILE A 262 -0.64 1.66 7.88
N ILE A 263 -0.95 0.58 7.17
CA ILE A 263 -0.51 -0.76 7.55
C ILE A 263 1.02 -0.87 7.52
N ARG A 264 1.67 -0.37 6.46
CA ARG A 264 3.13 -0.30 6.38
C ARG A 264 3.73 0.46 7.56
N LYS A 265 3.13 1.59 7.96
CA LYS A 265 3.58 2.38 9.10
C LYS A 265 3.34 1.69 10.45
N LEU A 266 2.31 0.86 10.59
CA LEU A 266 2.13 0.01 11.77
C LEU A 266 3.24 -1.05 11.85
N THR A 267 3.59 -1.67 10.72
CA THR A 267 4.71 -2.63 10.63
C THR A 267 6.05 -1.98 10.95
N GLU A 268 6.34 -0.80 10.39
CA GLU A 268 7.52 0.00 10.74
C GLU A 268 7.55 0.40 12.23
N ALA A 269 6.38 0.60 12.84
CA ALA A 269 6.23 0.87 14.26
C ALA A 269 6.40 -0.39 15.15
N GLY A 270 6.68 -1.55 14.54
CA GLY A 270 6.95 -2.81 15.21
C GLY A 270 5.70 -3.61 15.58
N PHE A 271 4.55 -3.31 14.96
CA PHE A 271 3.30 -4.04 15.16
C PHE A 271 3.05 -5.01 14.01
N ASP A 272 2.64 -6.23 14.33
CA ASP A 272 2.25 -7.22 13.35
C ASP A 272 0.82 -6.96 12.86
N ALA A 273 0.73 -6.34 11.68
CA ALA A 273 -0.51 -5.97 11.02
C ALA A 273 -0.79 -6.81 9.76
N ASP A 274 -0.07 -7.92 9.56
CA ASP A 274 -0.33 -8.83 8.44
C ASP A 274 -1.49 -9.77 8.83
N PRO A 275 -2.60 -9.82 8.05
CA PRO A 275 -3.70 -10.76 8.31
C PRO A 275 -3.26 -12.23 8.32
N LEU A 276 -2.21 -12.57 7.57
CA LEU A 276 -1.70 -13.93 7.43
C LEU A 276 -0.82 -14.36 8.61
N SER A 277 -0.33 -13.42 9.41
CA SER A 277 0.58 -13.73 10.49
C SER A 277 -0.16 -14.42 11.65
N PRO A 278 0.30 -15.61 12.10
CA PRO A 278 -0.34 -16.35 13.17
C PRO A 278 -0.06 -15.74 14.55
N ASN A 279 -0.98 -15.97 15.48
CA ASN A 279 -0.76 -15.70 16.90
C ASN A 279 0.08 -16.82 17.56
N GLU A 280 0.20 -16.78 18.89
CA GLU A 280 0.94 -17.78 19.68
C GLU A 280 0.35 -19.19 19.56
N ASP A 281 -0.96 -19.30 19.26
CA ASP A 281 -1.67 -20.56 19.05
C ASP A 281 -1.54 -21.09 17.61
N GLY A 282 -0.80 -20.39 16.74
CA GLY A 282 -0.67 -20.74 15.32
C GLY A 282 -1.85 -20.31 14.45
N LEU A 283 -2.82 -19.56 14.99
CA LEU A 283 -4.04 -19.12 14.32
C LEU A 283 -3.91 -17.69 13.78
N SER A 284 -4.25 -17.50 12.51
CA SER A 284 -4.19 -16.20 11.84
C SER A 284 -5.37 -15.29 12.19
N SER A 285 -5.36 -14.07 11.66
CA SER A 285 -6.47 -13.13 11.83
C SER A 285 -7.77 -13.60 11.19
N PHE A 286 -7.70 -14.49 10.18
CA PHE A 286 -8.88 -15.05 9.54
C PHE A 286 -9.71 -15.89 10.51
N TYR A 287 -9.09 -16.80 11.27
CA TYR A 287 -9.77 -17.56 12.32
C TYR A 287 -10.59 -16.65 13.27
N HIS A 288 -9.99 -15.57 13.78
CA HIS A 288 -10.68 -14.65 14.73
C HIS A 288 -11.80 -13.83 14.06
N CYS A 289 -11.82 -13.76 12.73
CA CYS A 289 -12.87 -13.07 11.97
C CYS A 289 -14.02 -13.97 11.53
N MET A 290 -13.80 -15.28 11.41
CA MET A 290 -14.80 -16.20 10.83
C MET A 290 -16.09 -16.26 11.63
N ASN A 291 -16.05 -16.09 12.96
CA ASN A 291 -17.25 -16.08 13.80
C ASN A 291 -17.90 -14.69 13.96
N LEU A 292 -17.34 -13.63 13.37
CA LEU A 292 -17.90 -12.29 13.57
C LEU A 292 -19.28 -12.15 12.91
N PRO A 293 -20.24 -11.47 13.55
CA PRO A 293 -21.54 -11.26 12.92
C PRO A 293 -21.41 -10.42 11.64
N ASP A 294 -20.52 -9.41 11.64
CA ASP A 294 -20.22 -8.60 10.46
C ASP A 294 -19.03 -9.16 9.65
N SER A 295 -19.24 -9.31 8.35
CA SER A 295 -18.28 -9.82 7.37
C SER A 295 -17.41 -8.72 6.78
N ASN A 296 -17.72 -7.44 7.05
CA ASN A 296 -16.96 -6.33 6.49
C ASN A 296 -15.47 -6.38 6.88
N VAL A 297 -15.19 -6.79 8.13
CA VAL A 297 -13.81 -6.97 8.61
C VAL A 297 -13.12 -8.10 7.84
N LEU A 298 -13.77 -9.26 7.74
CA LEU A 298 -13.25 -10.41 6.98
C LEU A 298 -12.96 -10.03 5.53
N ARG A 299 -13.90 -9.34 4.87
CA ARG A 299 -13.78 -8.88 3.49
C ARG A 299 -12.58 -7.96 3.30
N VAL A 300 -12.42 -6.95 4.17
CA VAL A 300 -11.30 -6.00 4.08
C VAL A 300 -9.96 -6.71 4.29
N LEU A 301 -9.87 -7.63 5.26
CA LEU A 301 -8.64 -8.38 5.50
C LEU A 301 -8.32 -9.35 4.34
N TYR A 302 -9.33 -9.98 3.76
CA TYR A 302 -9.17 -10.83 2.58
C TYR A 302 -8.68 -10.03 1.37
N HIS A 303 -9.29 -8.86 1.09
CA HIS A 303 -8.83 -8.01 0.00
C HIS A 303 -7.40 -7.52 0.22
N PHE A 304 -7.06 -7.17 1.46
CA PHE A 304 -5.70 -6.76 1.80
C PHE A 304 -4.68 -7.88 1.59
N SER A 305 -4.96 -9.10 2.07
CA SER A 305 -4.00 -10.22 1.98
C SER A 305 -3.81 -10.78 0.57
N THR A 306 -4.79 -10.54 -0.30
CA THR A 306 -4.77 -10.96 -1.70
C THR A 306 -4.29 -9.86 -2.64
N ASP A 307 -3.92 -8.68 -2.11
CA ASP A 307 -3.65 -7.46 -2.89
C ASP A 307 -4.79 -7.10 -3.87
N ASN A 308 -6.02 -7.49 -3.53
CA ASN A 308 -7.24 -7.34 -4.32
C ASN A 308 -7.94 -5.99 -4.05
N ILE A 309 -7.18 -4.96 -3.66
CA ILE A 309 -7.72 -3.62 -3.44
C ILE A 309 -7.89 -2.99 -4.82
N MET A 310 -9.05 -3.24 -5.43
CA MET A 310 -9.54 -2.61 -6.66
C MET A 310 -8.80 -3.04 -7.92
N MET A 311 -9.26 -4.16 -8.51
CA MET A 311 -9.03 -4.61 -9.90
C MET A 311 -9.42 -3.60 -11.00
N ILE A 312 -9.43 -2.29 -10.72
CA ILE A 312 -9.98 -1.30 -11.64
C ILE A 312 -8.89 -0.62 -12.47
N ASP A 313 -7.65 -0.48 -12.02
CA ASP A 313 -6.60 0.08 -12.87
C ASP A 313 -5.19 -0.49 -12.59
N LYS A 314 -4.76 -1.43 -13.45
CA LYS A 314 -3.36 -1.69 -13.86
C LYS A 314 -2.32 -2.23 -12.87
N THR A 315 -2.64 -2.68 -11.66
CA THR A 315 -1.63 -3.32 -10.77
C THR A 315 -1.53 -4.84 -10.87
N VAL A 316 -1.78 -5.46 -12.04
CA VAL A 316 -1.15 -6.77 -12.33
C VAL A 316 0.20 -6.50 -13.00
N SER A 317 1.11 -5.88 -12.24
CA SER A 317 2.50 -5.71 -12.68
C SER A 317 3.28 -7.03 -12.65
N ASP A 318 2.71 -8.08 -12.04
CA ASP A 318 3.16 -9.46 -12.15
C ASP A 318 1.96 -10.38 -11.81
N SER A 319 1.43 -11.13 -12.78
CA SER A 319 0.33 -12.10 -12.54
C SER A 319 0.70 -13.09 -11.44
N ASN A 320 1.99 -13.36 -11.26
CA ASN A 320 2.54 -14.28 -10.29
C ASN A 320 2.36 -13.81 -8.84
N ASP A 321 2.52 -12.51 -8.55
CA ASP A 321 2.45 -12.01 -7.17
C ASP A 321 1.02 -12.04 -6.64
N PHE A 322 0.04 -11.64 -7.46
CA PHE A 322 -1.37 -11.74 -7.10
C PHE A 322 -1.82 -13.19 -6.89
N MET A 323 -1.45 -14.08 -7.80
CA MET A 323 -1.76 -15.52 -7.68
C MET A 323 -1.09 -16.15 -6.45
N LYS A 324 0.12 -15.71 -6.11
CA LYS A 324 0.81 -16.10 -4.88
C LYS A 324 0.10 -15.57 -3.64
N GLY A 325 -0.43 -14.34 -3.66
CA GLY A 325 -1.26 -13.77 -2.60
C GLY A 325 -2.54 -14.56 -2.36
N LEU A 326 -3.27 -14.90 -3.43
CA LEU A 326 -4.46 -15.77 -3.37
C LEU A 326 -4.14 -17.14 -2.78
N LYS A 327 -3.07 -17.78 -3.26
CA LYS A 327 -2.63 -19.09 -2.77
C LYS A 327 -2.26 -19.05 -1.28
N LYS A 328 -1.40 -18.11 -0.88
CA LYS A 328 -0.99 -17.95 0.53
C LYS A 328 -2.17 -17.69 1.45
N THR A 329 -3.13 -16.88 1.02
CA THR A 329 -4.36 -16.60 1.77
C THR A 329 -5.19 -17.87 1.97
N ALA A 330 -5.42 -18.65 0.90
CA ALA A 330 -6.14 -19.91 1.01
C ALA A 330 -5.42 -20.94 1.89
N ASP A 331 -4.11 -21.07 1.74
CA ASP A 331 -3.29 -22.00 2.54
C ASP A 331 -3.34 -21.62 4.03
N THR A 332 -3.32 -20.33 4.35
CA THR A 332 -3.47 -19.83 5.72
C THR A 332 -4.85 -20.13 6.29
N ILE A 333 -5.93 -19.89 5.53
CA ILE A 333 -7.30 -20.20 5.96
C ILE A 333 -7.47 -21.71 6.17
N ARG A 334 -6.94 -22.56 5.28
CA ARG A 334 -6.98 -24.03 5.46
C ARG A 334 -6.27 -24.44 6.74
N LYS A 335 -5.07 -23.92 6.97
CA LYS A 335 -4.29 -24.17 8.18
C LYS A 335 -5.03 -23.75 9.45
N ASP A 336 -5.70 -22.60 9.43
CA ASP A 336 -6.57 -22.17 10.54
C ASP A 336 -7.72 -23.16 10.77
N CYS A 337 -8.38 -23.62 9.70
CA CYS A 337 -9.48 -24.59 9.78
C CYS A 337 -8.97 -25.97 10.29
N GLU A 338 -7.75 -26.39 9.92
CA GLU A 338 -7.09 -27.61 10.45
C GLU A 338 -6.73 -27.48 11.94
N ILE A 339 -5.98 -26.43 12.33
CA ILE A 339 -5.54 -26.22 13.73
C ILE A 339 -6.74 -26.10 14.67
N SER A 340 -7.81 -25.44 14.22
CA SER A 340 -9.03 -25.24 15.00
C SER A 340 -9.93 -26.49 15.09
N SER A 341 -9.56 -27.61 14.46
CA SER A 341 -10.41 -28.78 14.28
C SER A 341 -11.77 -28.40 13.68
N ASN A 342 -11.75 -27.69 12.55
CA ASN A 342 -12.94 -27.17 11.85
C ASN A 342 -13.85 -26.32 12.76
N PHE A 343 -13.26 -25.52 13.64
CA PHE A 343 -13.98 -24.66 14.60
C PHE A 343 -14.90 -25.40 15.58
N LEU A 344 -14.78 -26.73 15.75
CA LEU A 344 -15.68 -27.53 16.59
C LEU A 344 -15.79 -27.03 18.04
N HIS A 345 -14.71 -26.44 18.57
CA HIS A 345 -14.65 -25.92 19.93
C HIS A 345 -15.49 -24.64 20.16
N LEU A 346 -16.03 -24.03 19.10
CA LEU A 346 -16.91 -22.86 19.19
C LEU A 346 -18.41 -23.22 19.33
N GLY A 347 -18.77 -24.50 19.35
CA GLY A 347 -20.18 -24.93 19.46
C GLY A 347 -21.01 -24.56 18.22
N GLU A 348 -22.23 -24.03 18.41
CA GLU A 348 -23.11 -23.62 17.30
C GLU A 348 -22.49 -22.54 16.40
N ASP A 349 -21.71 -21.65 17.00
CA ASP A 349 -20.93 -20.62 16.29
C ASP A 349 -19.82 -21.23 15.42
N GLY A 350 -19.33 -22.42 15.78
CA GLY A 350 -18.35 -23.17 15.01
C GLY A 350 -18.87 -23.63 13.66
N VAL A 351 -20.14 -24.07 13.60
CA VAL A 351 -20.79 -24.47 12.33
C VAL A 351 -20.85 -23.28 11.38
N PHE A 352 -21.25 -22.11 11.88
CA PHE A 352 -21.29 -20.89 11.09
C PHE A 352 -19.91 -20.45 10.59
N ALA A 353 -18.90 -20.45 11.48
CA ALA A 353 -17.53 -20.12 11.12
C ALA A 353 -16.95 -21.08 10.08
N PHE A 354 -17.24 -22.38 10.21
CA PHE A 354 -16.83 -23.41 9.27
C PHE A 354 -17.47 -23.21 7.88
N GLU A 355 -18.78 -22.98 7.82
CA GLU A 355 -19.47 -22.74 6.55
C GLU A 355 -18.98 -21.47 5.85
N ARG A 356 -18.65 -20.43 6.63
CA ARG A 356 -17.99 -19.24 6.09
C ARG A 356 -16.56 -19.50 5.62
N CYS A 357 -15.77 -20.32 6.33
CA CYS A 357 -14.44 -20.79 5.88
C CYS A 357 -14.56 -21.48 4.51
N ARG A 358 -15.51 -22.41 4.35
CA ARG A 358 -15.77 -23.09 3.07
C ARG A 358 -16.19 -22.11 1.97
N GLY A 359 -17.09 -21.20 2.28
CA GLY A 359 -17.51 -20.12 1.38
C GLY A 359 -16.34 -19.33 0.83
N LEU A 360 -15.46 -18.85 1.72
CA LEU A 360 -14.32 -18.04 1.33
C LEU A 360 -13.26 -18.82 0.54
N LEU A 361 -13.01 -20.08 0.91
CA LEU A 361 -12.07 -20.95 0.18
C LEU A 361 -12.57 -21.26 -1.23
N ARG A 362 -13.86 -21.55 -1.39
CA ARG A 362 -14.46 -21.79 -2.71
C ARG A 362 -14.41 -20.54 -3.59
N PHE A 363 -14.68 -19.37 -3.00
CA PHE A 363 -14.53 -18.10 -3.73
C PHE A 363 -13.07 -17.84 -4.14
N ASN A 364 -12.10 -18.09 -3.26
CA ASN A 364 -10.68 -17.97 -3.60
C ASN A 364 -10.29 -18.90 -4.77
N GLU A 365 -10.82 -20.12 -4.78
CA GLU A 365 -10.61 -21.08 -5.85
C GLU A 365 -11.20 -20.61 -7.19
N PHE A 366 -12.41 -20.06 -7.16
CA PHE A 366 -13.02 -19.39 -8.32
C PHE A 366 -12.11 -18.29 -8.86
N GLN A 367 -11.66 -17.37 -8.00
CA GLN A 367 -10.78 -16.26 -8.40
C GLN A 367 -9.51 -16.76 -9.07
N ARG A 368 -8.84 -17.76 -8.46
CA ARG A 368 -7.63 -18.36 -9.02
C ARG A 368 -7.90 -18.99 -10.39
N THR A 369 -9.01 -19.72 -10.51
CA THR A 369 -9.37 -20.44 -11.73
C THR A 369 -9.66 -19.48 -12.87
N VAL A 370 -10.56 -18.51 -12.65
CA VAL A 370 -10.95 -17.56 -13.70
C VAL A 370 -9.79 -16.65 -14.10
N LEU A 371 -8.96 -16.19 -13.15
CA LEU A 371 -7.83 -15.33 -13.47
C LEU A 371 -6.72 -16.09 -14.22
N ASN A 372 -6.44 -17.34 -13.85
CA ASN A 372 -5.52 -18.17 -14.62
C ASN A 372 -6.00 -18.31 -16.06
N SER A 373 -7.28 -18.60 -16.28
CA SER A 373 -7.83 -18.68 -17.63
C SER A 373 -7.72 -17.35 -18.38
N ILE A 374 -8.04 -16.22 -17.74
CA ILE A 374 -7.87 -14.88 -18.34
C ILE A 374 -6.40 -14.63 -18.71
N PHE A 375 -5.44 -14.96 -17.83
CA PHE A 375 -4.02 -14.75 -18.11
C PHE A 375 -3.52 -15.64 -19.24
N SER A 376 -3.90 -16.92 -19.27
CA SER A 376 -3.58 -17.83 -20.37
C SER A 376 -4.14 -17.36 -21.71
N GLU A 377 -5.36 -16.78 -21.73
CA GLU A 377 -5.88 -16.17 -22.96
C GLU A 377 -5.14 -14.87 -23.32
N LYS A 378 -4.76 -14.05 -22.33
CA LYS A 378 -3.97 -12.82 -22.53
C LYS A 378 -2.60 -13.07 -23.15
N GLU A 379 -1.96 -14.19 -22.84
CA GLU A 379 -0.66 -14.57 -23.40
C GLU A 379 -0.72 -14.94 -24.89
N LYS A 380 -1.89 -15.26 -25.44
CA LYS A 380 -2.06 -15.71 -26.83
C LYS A 380 -2.05 -14.59 -27.89
N GLY A 381 -1.98 -13.31 -27.51
CA GLY A 381 -1.88 -12.19 -28.48
C GLY A 381 -2.68 -10.95 -28.07
N ILE A 382 -3.10 -10.14 -29.05
CA ILE A 382 -4.04 -9.02 -28.86
C ILE A 382 -5.09 -9.13 -29.95
N GLY A 383 -6.38 -9.15 -29.61
CA GLY A 383 -7.43 -9.13 -30.63
C GLY A 383 -8.84 -9.47 -30.15
N ASN A 384 -9.76 -9.43 -31.10
CA ASN A 384 -11.19 -9.70 -30.91
C ASN A 384 -11.47 -11.15 -30.45
N GLU A 385 -10.79 -12.13 -31.04
CA GLU A 385 -10.91 -13.56 -30.67
C GLU A 385 -10.43 -13.83 -29.25
N GLN A 386 -9.33 -13.19 -28.83
CA GLN A 386 -8.86 -13.27 -27.45
C GLN A 386 -9.90 -12.69 -26.47
N GLN A 387 -10.50 -11.55 -26.79
CA GLN A 387 -11.51 -10.95 -25.93
C GLN A 387 -12.75 -11.85 -25.79
N LYS A 388 -13.18 -12.44 -26.91
CA LYS A 388 -14.25 -13.45 -26.96
C LYS A 388 -13.92 -14.63 -26.05
N ALA A 389 -12.73 -15.20 -26.18
CA ALA A 389 -12.26 -16.32 -25.34
C ALA A 389 -12.21 -15.95 -23.85
N ILE A 390 -11.76 -14.74 -23.50
CA ILE A 390 -11.74 -14.23 -22.12
C ILE A 390 -13.16 -14.18 -21.53
N VAL A 391 -14.14 -13.64 -22.26
CA VAL A 391 -15.51 -13.53 -21.75
C VAL A 391 -16.20 -14.88 -21.67
N ILE A 392 -16.00 -15.76 -22.65
CA ILE A 392 -16.46 -17.15 -22.57
C ILE A 392 -15.90 -17.80 -21.30
N SER A 393 -14.60 -17.68 -21.07
CA SER A 393 -13.95 -18.23 -19.89
C SER A 393 -14.52 -17.68 -18.57
N ILE A 394 -14.77 -16.37 -18.47
CA ILE A 394 -15.40 -15.77 -17.29
C ILE A 394 -16.78 -16.38 -17.03
N LEU A 395 -17.61 -16.47 -18.07
CA LEU A 395 -18.98 -16.96 -17.94
C LEU A 395 -19.05 -18.46 -17.65
N ASP A 396 -18.20 -19.27 -18.28
CA ASP A 396 -18.15 -20.72 -18.01
C ASP A 396 -17.64 -21.02 -16.61
N LYS A 397 -16.59 -20.33 -16.15
CA LYS A 397 -16.14 -20.46 -14.77
C LYS A 397 -17.20 -19.98 -13.78
N TYR A 398 -17.95 -18.91 -14.10
CA TYR A 398 -19.07 -18.51 -13.25
C TYR A 398 -20.13 -19.63 -13.12
N ARG A 399 -20.43 -20.35 -14.21
CA ARG A 399 -21.39 -21.48 -14.19
C ARG A 399 -20.92 -22.64 -13.34
N GLU A 400 -19.65 -23.03 -13.47
CA GLU A 400 -19.05 -24.11 -12.66
C GLU A 400 -19.20 -23.83 -11.16
N TYR A 401 -19.10 -22.55 -10.77
CA TYR A 401 -19.18 -22.09 -9.39
C TYR A 401 -20.56 -21.56 -8.98
N PHE A 402 -21.57 -21.65 -9.87
CA PHE A 402 -22.88 -21.04 -9.66
C PHE A 402 -23.63 -21.65 -8.47
N TYR A 403 -23.49 -22.95 -8.23
CA TYR A 403 -24.09 -23.64 -7.08
C TYR A 403 -23.03 -23.94 -6.03
N PHE A 404 -23.39 -23.89 -4.74
CA PHE A 404 -22.44 -24.19 -3.68
C PHE A 404 -22.35 -25.70 -3.41
N TYR A 405 -23.49 -26.37 -3.23
CA TYR A 405 -23.54 -27.83 -3.00
C TYR A 405 -24.17 -28.65 -4.11
N CYS A 406 -25.34 -28.25 -4.62
CA CYS A 406 -26.17 -29.17 -5.39
C CYS A 406 -26.63 -28.57 -6.72
N PRO A 407 -25.91 -28.83 -7.83
CA PRO A 407 -26.36 -28.42 -9.17
C PRO A 407 -27.53 -29.24 -9.71
N GLN A 408 -27.87 -30.37 -9.08
CA GLN A 408 -28.93 -31.30 -9.52
C GLN A 408 -30.25 -31.16 -8.76
N ALA A 409 -30.36 -30.23 -7.80
CA ALA A 409 -31.61 -30.01 -7.09
C ALA A 409 -32.66 -29.43 -8.05
N GLU A 410 -33.72 -30.19 -8.33
CA GLU A 410 -34.86 -29.73 -9.13
C GLU A 410 -35.76 -28.76 -8.35
N ASP A 411 -35.73 -28.82 -7.01
CA ASP A 411 -36.52 -27.95 -6.15
C ASP A 411 -35.91 -26.54 -6.03
N LYS A 412 -36.61 -25.56 -6.59
CA LYS A 412 -36.26 -24.14 -6.51
C LYS A 412 -36.19 -23.62 -5.07
N LEU A 413 -36.94 -24.22 -4.13
CA LEU A 413 -36.90 -23.84 -2.72
C LEU A 413 -35.60 -24.27 -2.05
N GLU A 414 -35.08 -25.46 -2.38
CA GLU A 414 -33.78 -25.93 -1.89
C GLU A 414 -32.64 -25.05 -2.41
N LEU A 415 -32.67 -24.69 -3.70
CA LEU A 415 -31.70 -23.78 -4.29
C LEU A 415 -31.73 -22.37 -3.66
N LEU A 416 -32.92 -21.86 -3.33
CA LEU A 416 -33.07 -20.61 -2.60
C LEU A 416 -32.50 -20.73 -1.16
N HIS A 417 -32.68 -21.88 -0.51
CA HIS A 417 -32.12 -22.12 0.81
C HIS A 417 -30.59 -22.16 0.79
N ASP A 418 -29.99 -22.83 -0.19
CA ASP A 418 -28.54 -22.79 -0.45
C ASP A 418 -28.06 -21.34 -0.65
N PHE A 419 -28.77 -20.56 -1.45
CA PHE A 419 -28.49 -19.14 -1.67
C PHE A 419 -28.54 -18.27 -0.39
N ILE A 420 -29.52 -18.51 0.48
CA ILE A 420 -29.64 -17.79 1.75
C ILE A 420 -28.52 -18.20 2.70
N GLN A 421 -28.25 -19.50 2.80
CA GLN A 421 -27.23 -20.07 3.66
C GLN A 421 -25.84 -19.51 3.30
N HIS A 422 -25.45 -19.63 2.03
CA HIS A 422 -24.14 -19.20 1.51
C HIS A 422 -24.14 -17.78 0.93
N GLY A 423 -25.04 -16.91 1.40
CA GLY A 423 -25.23 -15.58 0.83
C GLY A 423 -23.97 -14.74 0.64
N GLU A 424 -22.99 -14.81 1.57
CA GLU A 424 -21.74 -14.06 1.46
C GLU A 424 -20.85 -14.57 0.31
N TYR A 425 -20.80 -15.89 0.10
CA TYR A 425 -20.10 -16.49 -1.03
C TYR A 425 -20.68 -16.00 -2.35
N TYR A 426 -22.02 -16.02 -2.47
CA TYR A 426 -22.70 -15.58 -3.67
C TYR A 426 -22.51 -14.10 -3.95
N GLU A 427 -22.60 -13.25 -2.91
CA GLU A 427 -22.31 -11.83 -3.04
C GLU A 427 -20.88 -11.58 -3.54
N TYR A 428 -19.88 -12.33 -3.06
CA TYR A 428 -18.50 -12.20 -3.55
C TYR A 428 -18.35 -12.70 -4.99
N LEU A 429 -18.94 -13.85 -5.30
CA LEU A 429 -18.93 -14.44 -6.64
C LEU A 429 -19.55 -13.49 -7.66
N ASP A 430 -20.78 -13.02 -7.42
CA ASP A 430 -21.53 -12.17 -8.35
C ASP A 430 -20.85 -10.80 -8.53
N ASN A 431 -20.37 -10.18 -7.45
CA ASN A 431 -19.65 -8.91 -7.53
C ASN A 431 -18.31 -9.03 -8.29
N PHE A 432 -17.55 -10.10 -8.04
CA PHE A 432 -16.28 -10.30 -8.74
C PHE A 432 -16.48 -10.62 -10.22
N THR A 433 -17.46 -11.46 -10.55
CA THR A 433 -17.85 -11.74 -11.95
C THR A 433 -18.31 -10.46 -12.64
N SER A 434 -19.10 -9.62 -11.96
CA SER A 434 -19.52 -8.33 -12.49
C SER A 434 -18.33 -7.43 -12.85
N LEU A 435 -17.36 -7.31 -11.95
CA LEU A 435 -16.13 -6.55 -12.20
C LEU A 435 -15.36 -7.10 -13.41
N LEU A 436 -15.14 -8.41 -13.47
CA LEU A 436 -14.43 -9.03 -14.60
C LEU A 436 -15.18 -8.88 -15.92
N PHE A 437 -16.49 -9.08 -15.92
CA PHE A 437 -17.33 -8.98 -17.10
C PHE A 437 -17.34 -7.54 -17.63
N PHE A 438 -17.59 -6.54 -16.77
CA PHE A 438 -17.61 -5.14 -17.17
C PHE A 438 -16.23 -4.58 -17.56
N HIS A 439 -15.16 -5.11 -16.99
CA HIS A 439 -13.80 -4.78 -17.45
C HIS A 439 -13.55 -5.27 -18.88
N ASN A 440 -14.13 -6.43 -19.24
CA ASN A 440 -13.99 -7.07 -20.54
C ASN A 440 -15.13 -6.76 -21.51
N PHE A 441 -16.04 -5.87 -21.12
CA PHE A 441 -17.26 -5.54 -21.82
C PHE A 441 -17.02 -4.65 -23.04
N SER A 442 -16.23 -3.57 -22.88
CA SER A 442 -16.08 -2.55 -23.91
C SER A 442 -15.50 -3.04 -25.24
N PRO A 443 -14.54 -3.99 -25.28
CA PRO A 443 -14.01 -4.49 -26.54
C PRO A 443 -14.94 -5.53 -27.19
N LEU A 444 -15.76 -6.24 -26.40
CA LEU A 444 -16.68 -7.26 -26.91
C LEU A 444 -17.87 -6.66 -27.67
N ILE A 445 -18.22 -5.40 -27.36
CA ILE A 445 -19.21 -4.57 -28.10
C ILE A 445 -18.94 -4.54 -29.61
N ARG A 446 -17.66 -4.64 -30.03
CA ARG A 446 -17.28 -4.66 -31.45
C ARG A 446 -17.68 -5.95 -32.17
N LEU A 447 -18.09 -6.96 -31.43
CA LEU A 447 -18.41 -8.31 -31.91
C LEU A 447 -19.93 -8.57 -31.94
N VAL A 448 -20.73 -7.61 -31.48
CA VAL A 448 -22.17 -7.76 -31.29
C VAL A 448 -22.90 -7.25 -32.54
N ASP A 449 -23.49 -8.16 -33.31
CA ASP A 449 -24.44 -7.82 -34.38
C ASP A 449 -25.86 -7.61 -33.81
N GLU A 450 -26.81 -7.19 -34.65
CA GLU A 450 -28.21 -7.02 -34.22
C GLU A 450 -28.83 -8.31 -33.65
N LYS A 451 -28.34 -9.50 -34.05
CA LYS A 451 -28.84 -10.80 -33.60
C LYS A 451 -28.35 -11.16 -32.20
N ILE A 452 -27.12 -10.78 -31.84
CA ILE A 452 -26.52 -11.00 -30.51
C ILE A 452 -26.88 -9.87 -29.54
N LEU A 453 -27.22 -8.68 -30.03
CA LEU A 453 -27.47 -7.50 -29.21
C LEU A 453 -28.58 -7.69 -28.16
N SER A 454 -29.66 -8.40 -28.50
CA SER A 454 -30.76 -8.68 -27.56
C SER A 454 -30.34 -9.60 -26.41
N ILE A 455 -29.56 -10.65 -26.72
CA ILE A 455 -29.00 -11.60 -25.75
C ILE A 455 -27.98 -10.90 -24.87
N PHE A 456 -27.08 -10.13 -25.48
CA PHE A 456 -26.07 -9.36 -24.78
C PHE A 456 -26.70 -8.33 -23.82
N SER A 457 -27.73 -7.60 -24.27
CA SER A 457 -28.48 -6.67 -23.42
C SER A 457 -29.16 -7.37 -22.26
N SER A 458 -29.68 -8.58 -22.49
CA SER A 458 -30.30 -9.41 -21.45
C SER A 458 -29.28 -9.88 -20.41
N VAL A 459 -28.05 -10.20 -20.80
CA VAL A 459 -26.94 -10.56 -19.89
C VAL A 459 -26.53 -9.36 -19.03
N VAL A 460 -26.34 -8.19 -19.65
CA VAL A 460 -25.96 -6.95 -18.93
C VAL A 460 -27.03 -6.57 -17.93
N SER A 461 -28.30 -6.58 -18.36
CA SER A 461 -29.44 -6.18 -17.53
C SER A 461 -29.60 -7.13 -16.34
N SER A 462 -29.54 -8.45 -16.55
CA SER A 462 -29.69 -9.41 -15.45
C SER A 462 -28.51 -9.40 -14.48
N LEU A 463 -27.27 -9.22 -14.97
CA LEU A 463 -26.09 -9.07 -14.10
C LEU A 463 -26.17 -7.79 -13.26
N PHE A 464 -26.55 -6.67 -13.88
CA PHE A 464 -26.76 -5.42 -13.18
C PHE A 464 -27.86 -5.56 -12.11
N LEU A 465 -29.02 -6.11 -12.48
CA LEU A 465 -30.13 -6.32 -11.55
C LEU A 465 -29.75 -7.28 -10.42
N THR A 466 -28.89 -8.27 -10.66
CA THR A 466 -28.33 -9.14 -9.61
C THR A 466 -27.52 -8.33 -8.60
N VAL A 467 -26.61 -7.46 -9.05
CA VAL A 467 -25.79 -6.62 -8.16
C VAL A 467 -26.66 -5.59 -7.42
N LEU A 468 -27.53 -4.87 -8.14
CA LEU A 468 -28.40 -3.85 -7.55
C LEU A 468 -29.37 -4.46 -6.52
N SER A 469 -30.00 -5.58 -6.85
CA SER A 469 -30.93 -6.24 -5.92
C SER A 469 -30.22 -6.80 -4.69
N ASN A 470 -28.96 -7.22 -4.78
CA ASN A 470 -28.15 -7.55 -3.59
C ASN A 470 -27.89 -6.32 -2.70
N CYS A 471 -27.77 -5.11 -3.28
CA CYS A 471 -27.66 -3.87 -2.51
C CYS A 471 -28.98 -3.45 -1.85
N LEU A 472 -30.11 -3.61 -2.55
CA LEU A 472 -31.45 -3.24 -2.06
C LEU A 472 -32.02 -4.26 -1.06
N PHE A 473 -31.71 -5.54 -1.24
CA PHE A 473 -32.16 -6.66 -0.41
C PHE A 473 -30.97 -7.41 0.19
N PRO A 474 -30.14 -6.73 1.00
CA PRO A 474 -28.93 -7.33 1.56
C PRO A 474 -29.27 -8.46 2.53
N LYS A 475 -28.33 -9.39 2.73
CA LYS A 475 -28.48 -10.45 3.74
C LYS A 475 -28.72 -9.85 5.13
N HIS A 476 -29.87 -10.16 5.72
CA HIS A 476 -30.14 -9.87 7.12
C HIS A 476 -29.21 -10.72 7.99
N LYS A 477 -28.34 -10.04 8.74
CA LYS A 477 -27.42 -10.65 9.72
C LYS A 477 -28.11 -10.75 11.08
N HIS A 478 -28.02 -11.90 11.75
CA HIS A 478 -28.53 -12.02 13.12
C HIS A 478 -27.77 -11.05 14.04
N GLY A 479 -28.48 -10.03 14.55
CA GLY A 479 -27.88 -9.01 15.41
C GLY A 479 -27.68 -9.51 16.85
N ILE A 480 -26.68 -8.96 17.54
CA ILE A 480 -26.42 -9.18 18.97
C ILE A 480 -27.64 -8.80 19.84
N ASN A 481 -28.45 -7.83 19.39
CA ASN A 481 -29.67 -7.37 20.05
C ASN A 481 -30.94 -8.06 19.52
N CYS A 482 -30.84 -9.26 18.94
CA CYS A 482 -32.02 -10.06 18.61
C CYS A 482 -32.60 -10.73 19.87
N SER A 483 -32.73 -9.95 20.95
CA SER A 483 -33.03 -10.40 22.32
C SER A 483 -34.43 -11.00 22.49
N ASN A 484 -35.31 -10.86 21.49
CA ASN A 484 -36.67 -11.45 21.48
C ASN A 484 -36.85 -12.58 20.46
N CYS A 485 -35.78 -13.08 19.84
CA CYS A 485 -35.90 -14.16 18.86
C CYS A 485 -35.88 -15.54 19.56
N LYS A 486 -37.04 -16.21 19.63
CA LYS A 486 -37.18 -17.59 20.12
C LYS A 486 -36.63 -18.66 19.16
N PHE A 487 -36.09 -18.26 18.01
CA PHE A 487 -35.63 -19.16 16.96
C PHE A 487 -34.09 -19.24 16.93
N PRO A 488 -33.50 -20.43 16.70
CA PRO A 488 -32.08 -20.57 16.40
C PRO A 488 -31.64 -19.65 15.25
N ARG A 489 -30.37 -19.21 15.25
CA ARG A 489 -29.78 -18.25 14.30
C ARG A 489 -30.14 -18.56 12.84
N TYR A 490 -29.98 -19.82 12.43
CA TYR A 490 -30.28 -20.29 11.08
C TYR A 490 -31.77 -20.10 10.69
N THR A 491 -32.69 -20.31 11.64
CA THR A 491 -34.13 -20.21 11.41
C THR A 491 -34.58 -18.74 11.36
N CYS A 492 -33.99 -17.89 12.21
CA CYS A 492 -34.22 -16.44 12.18
C CYS A 492 -33.76 -15.83 10.85
N GLU A 493 -32.55 -16.18 10.40
CA GLU A 493 -32.01 -15.68 9.14
C GLU A 493 -32.84 -16.17 7.95
N LYS A 494 -33.28 -17.44 7.93
CA LYS A 494 -34.16 -17.97 6.87
C LYS A 494 -35.46 -17.17 6.73
N LYS A 495 -36.16 -16.89 7.84
CA LYS A 495 -37.43 -16.14 7.80
C LYS A 495 -37.26 -14.68 7.38
N LYS A 496 -36.22 -14.00 7.87
CA LYS A 496 -35.99 -12.58 7.60
C LYS A 496 -35.35 -12.31 6.23
N ASN A 497 -34.80 -13.34 5.58
CA ASN A 497 -34.19 -13.25 4.26
C ASN A 497 -35.13 -13.66 3.11
N SER A 498 -36.46 -13.70 3.30
CA SER A 498 -37.40 -14.07 2.23
C SER A 498 -37.32 -13.14 1.01
N GLN A 499 -37.05 -11.84 1.23
CA GLN A 499 -36.85 -10.85 0.17
C GLN A 499 -35.61 -11.16 -0.70
N ARG A 500 -34.69 -12.02 -0.24
CA ARG A 500 -33.55 -12.49 -1.04
C ARG A 500 -33.94 -13.42 -2.19
N PHE A 501 -35.22 -13.78 -2.31
CA PHE A 501 -35.74 -14.38 -3.53
C PHE A 501 -35.55 -13.46 -4.75
N ILE A 502 -35.63 -12.13 -4.58
CA ILE A 502 -35.46 -11.16 -5.66
C ILE A 502 -34.04 -11.23 -6.27
N PRO A 503 -32.95 -11.07 -5.50
CA PRO A 503 -31.60 -11.26 -6.04
C PRO A 503 -31.35 -12.67 -6.55
N PHE A 504 -31.91 -13.70 -5.92
CA PHE A 504 -31.83 -15.07 -6.42
C PHE A 504 -32.45 -15.23 -7.81
N HIS A 505 -33.62 -14.64 -8.04
CA HIS A 505 -34.31 -14.68 -9.33
C HIS A 505 -33.49 -14.04 -10.45
N TYR A 506 -33.00 -12.81 -10.24
CA TYR A 506 -32.16 -12.13 -11.24
C TYR A 506 -30.84 -12.87 -11.50
N ARG A 507 -30.28 -13.48 -10.45
CA ARG A 507 -29.10 -14.34 -10.57
C ARG A 507 -29.36 -15.57 -11.44
N SER A 508 -30.52 -16.21 -11.30
CA SER A 508 -30.93 -17.31 -12.18
C SER A 508 -31.14 -16.86 -13.62
N ASP A 509 -31.71 -15.66 -13.83
CA ASP A 509 -31.87 -15.08 -15.17
C ASP A 509 -30.51 -14.76 -15.81
N PHE A 510 -29.55 -14.23 -15.02
CA PHE A 510 -28.17 -14.04 -15.47
C PHE A 510 -27.52 -15.36 -15.90
N LEU A 511 -27.68 -16.43 -15.11
CA LEU A 511 -27.18 -17.75 -15.50
C LEU A 511 -27.77 -18.21 -16.85
N LYS A 512 -29.08 -18.08 -17.02
CA LYS A 512 -29.77 -18.45 -18.27
C LYS A 512 -29.26 -17.64 -19.46
N ASN A 513 -29.24 -16.31 -19.33
CA ASN A 513 -28.81 -15.40 -20.40
C ASN A 513 -27.32 -15.60 -20.73
N SER A 514 -26.49 -15.89 -19.71
CA SER A 514 -25.07 -16.19 -19.94
C SER A 514 -24.90 -17.43 -20.82
N LYS A 515 -25.69 -18.50 -20.58
CA LYS A 515 -25.69 -19.76 -21.38
C LYS A 515 -25.95 -19.48 -22.84
N GLU A 516 -26.98 -18.69 -23.08
CA GLU A 516 -27.32 -18.28 -24.42
C GLU A 516 -26.21 -17.46 -25.08
N LEU A 517 -25.59 -16.51 -24.35
CA LEU A 517 -24.50 -15.71 -24.87
C LEU A 517 -23.25 -16.54 -25.21
N VAL A 518 -22.80 -17.45 -24.34
CA VAL A 518 -21.64 -18.31 -24.62
C VAL A 518 -21.90 -19.16 -25.86
N ASN A 519 -23.06 -19.84 -25.92
CA ASN A 519 -23.42 -20.65 -27.07
C ASN A 519 -23.41 -19.82 -28.38
N LYS A 520 -23.85 -18.56 -28.32
CA LYS A 520 -23.80 -17.67 -29.50
C LYS A 520 -22.38 -17.26 -29.85
N LEU A 521 -21.57 -16.87 -28.88
CA LEU A 521 -20.20 -16.46 -29.10
C LEU A 521 -19.38 -17.61 -29.70
N GLU A 522 -19.49 -18.83 -29.18
CA GLU A 522 -18.77 -20.01 -29.68
C GLU A 522 -19.09 -20.31 -31.15
N ASN A 523 -20.35 -20.12 -31.57
CA ASN A 523 -20.81 -20.42 -32.92
C ASN A 523 -20.74 -19.24 -33.90
N PHE A 524 -20.11 -18.12 -33.51
CA PHE A 524 -20.02 -16.93 -34.34
C PHE A 524 -18.69 -16.90 -35.11
N GLU A 525 -18.75 -17.03 -36.44
CA GLU A 525 -17.56 -17.18 -37.32
C GLU A 525 -17.19 -15.88 -38.08
N ASP A 526 -18.13 -14.97 -38.36
CA ASP A 526 -17.89 -13.78 -39.19
C ASP A 526 -17.99 -12.48 -38.38
N PHE A 527 -16.92 -11.67 -38.37
CA PHE A 527 -16.94 -10.33 -37.79
C PHE A 527 -17.52 -9.32 -38.78
N PRO A 528 -18.72 -8.76 -38.54
CA PRO A 528 -19.24 -7.73 -39.43
C PRO A 528 -18.39 -6.45 -39.34
N GLU A 529 -17.91 -5.97 -40.48
CA GLU A 529 -17.38 -4.61 -40.63
C GLU A 529 -18.54 -3.60 -40.54
N SER A 530 -19.12 -3.37 -39.36
CA SER A 530 -20.29 -2.49 -39.17
C SER A 530 -20.02 -1.34 -38.17
N PRO A 531 -20.62 -0.15 -38.35
CA PRO A 531 -20.04 1.10 -37.92
C PRO A 531 -20.31 1.39 -36.44
N ARG A 532 -19.25 1.78 -35.73
CA ARG A 532 -19.18 2.14 -34.29
C ARG A 532 -20.27 3.09 -33.76
N ASN A 533 -21.07 3.73 -34.62
CA ASN A 533 -21.98 4.81 -34.26
C ASN A 533 -23.41 4.36 -33.87
N GLU A 534 -23.96 3.30 -34.47
CA GLU A 534 -25.35 2.87 -34.16
C GLU A 534 -25.45 2.18 -32.79
N LEU A 535 -24.41 1.43 -32.40
CA LEU A 535 -24.42 0.68 -31.15
C LEU A 535 -24.20 1.57 -29.91
N LEU A 536 -23.41 2.65 -30.01
CA LEU A 536 -23.28 3.67 -28.95
C LEU A 536 -24.58 4.45 -28.74
N VAL A 537 -25.42 4.55 -29.78
CA VAL A 537 -26.76 5.13 -29.69
C VAL A 537 -27.69 4.16 -28.98
N GLU A 538 -27.58 2.86 -29.25
CA GLU A 538 -28.43 1.84 -28.62
C GLU A 538 -28.05 1.56 -27.16
N MET A 539 -26.76 1.55 -26.82
CA MET A 539 -26.31 1.55 -25.42
C MET A 539 -26.76 2.81 -24.68
N ARG A 540 -26.73 3.98 -25.35
CA ARG A 540 -27.31 5.21 -24.78
C ARG A 540 -28.83 5.09 -24.62
N LYS A 541 -29.55 4.38 -25.50
CA LYS A 541 -30.97 4.09 -25.31
C LYS A 541 -31.21 3.14 -24.13
N ILE A 542 -30.42 2.08 -23.99
CA ILE A 542 -30.50 1.13 -22.87
C ILE A 542 -30.19 1.85 -21.54
N LEU A 543 -29.12 2.64 -21.48
CA LEU A 543 -28.79 3.46 -20.31
C LEU A 543 -29.83 4.56 -20.06
N LYS A 544 -30.49 5.08 -21.11
CA LYS A 544 -31.63 6.01 -20.97
C LYS A 544 -32.91 5.32 -20.48
N SER A 545 -33.13 4.06 -20.82
CA SER A 545 -34.27 3.27 -20.32
C SER A 545 -34.08 2.78 -18.88
N PHE A 546 -32.87 2.92 -18.33
CA PHE A 546 -32.55 2.60 -16.94
C PHE A 546 -31.67 3.72 -16.33
N PRO A 547 -32.22 4.93 -16.11
CA PRO A 547 -31.47 6.09 -15.64
C PRO A 547 -30.73 5.84 -14.32
N GLU A 548 -31.25 4.95 -13.46
CA GLU A 548 -30.63 4.53 -12.21
C GLU A 548 -29.29 3.79 -12.43
N ILE A 549 -29.14 3.08 -13.55
CA ILE A 549 -27.90 2.39 -13.96
C ILE A 549 -26.84 3.41 -14.38
N ALA A 550 -27.25 4.38 -15.19
CA ALA A 550 -26.36 5.45 -15.64
C ALA A 550 -25.87 6.27 -14.45
N ASP A 551 -26.77 6.60 -13.51
CA ASP A 551 -26.46 7.36 -12.31
C ASP A 551 -25.59 6.57 -11.34
N GLU A 552 -25.83 5.28 -11.08
CA GLU A 552 -24.95 4.43 -10.25
C GLU A 552 -23.57 4.23 -10.89
N PHE A 553 -23.47 3.97 -12.21
CA PHE A 553 -22.17 3.91 -12.88
C PHE A 553 -21.42 5.24 -12.83
N LEU A 554 -22.13 6.37 -12.99
CA LEU A 554 -21.55 7.69 -12.87
C LEU A 554 -21.11 7.96 -11.43
N ILE A 555 -21.93 7.59 -10.42
CA ILE A 555 -21.65 7.75 -8.99
C ILE A 555 -20.49 6.85 -8.57
N VAL A 556 -20.40 5.61 -9.05
CA VAL A 556 -19.28 4.70 -8.77
C VAL A 556 -18.01 5.18 -9.45
N ARG A 557 -18.05 5.62 -10.72
CA ARG A 557 -16.89 6.26 -11.37
C ARG A 557 -16.50 7.56 -10.68
N LEU A 558 -17.46 8.41 -10.31
CA LEU A 558 -17.22 9.62 -9.51
C LEU A 558 -16.62 9.28 -8.17
N LYS A 559 -17.09 8.22 -7.51
CA LYS A 559 -16.58 7.75 -6.21
C LYS A 559 -15.17 7.17 -6.35
N ILE A 560 -14.86 6.45 -7.43
CA ILE A 560 -13.52 5.97 -7.76
C ILE A 560 -12.59 7.17 -8.03
N HIS A 561 -13.01 8.12 -8.85
CA HIS A 561 -12.26 9.35 -9.11
C HIS A 561 -12.11 10.21 -7.84
N LEU A 562 -13.13 10.26 -6.99
CA LEU A 562 -13.09 10.92 -5.67
C LEU A 562 -12.25 10.15 -4.66
N ASP A 563 -12.21 8.82 -4.69
CA ASP A 563 -11.36 7.98 -3.85
C ASP A 563 -9.88 8.17 -4.25
N ILE A 564 -9.58 8.23 -5.56
CA ILE A 564 -8.27 8.61 -6.11
C ILE A 564 -7.90 10.04 -5.67
N VAL A 565 -8.82 11.00 -5.78
CA VAL A 565 -8.61 12.41 -5.38
C VAL A 565 -8.52 12.58 -3.85
N THR A 566 -9.19 11.75 -3.06
CA THR A 566 -9.13 11.79 -1.59
C THR A 566 -7.87 11.14 -1.03
N GLU A 567 -7.32 10.12 -1.69
CA GLU A 567 -5.95 9.63 -1.46
C GLU A 567 -4.90 10.74 -1.75
N MET A 568 -5.21 11.68 -2.64
CA MET A 568 -4.39 12.86 -2.98
C MET A 568 -4.67 14.13 -2.16
N SER A 569 -5.53 14.10 -1.13
CA SER A 569 -5.92 15.36 -0.45
C SER A 569 -4.81 16.18 0.24
N PRO A 570 -3.67 15.62 0.72
CA PRO A 570 -2.53 16.46 1.12
C PRO A 570 -1.75 17.07 -0.06
N ASP A 571 -2.02 16.60 -1.28
CA ASP A 571 -1.19 16.78 -2.47
C ASP A 571 -1.79 17.72 -3.54
N VAL A 572 -3.08 18.04 -3.51
CA VAL A 572 -3.69 19.01 -4.46
C VAL A 572 -3.04 20.41 -4.36
N ASN A 573 -2.69 20.84 -3.15
CA ASN A 573 -1.93 22.10 -2.93
C ASN A 573 -0.47 21.99 -3.39
N VAL A 574 0.08 20.79 -3.46
CA VAL A 574 1.42 20.54 -4.02
C VAL A 574 1.33 20.59 -5.55
N ILE A 575 0.38 19.88 -6.17
CA ILE A 575 0.09 19.92 -7.62
C ILE A 575 -0.18 21.36 -8.07
N LYS A 576 -1.04 22.11 -7.37
CA LYS A 576 -1.31 23.52 -7.66
C LYS A 576 -0.04 24.36 -7.70
N ARG A 577 0.86 24.18 -6.72
CA ARG A 577 2.15 24.89 -6.66
C ARG A 577 3.07 24.49 -7.80
N ARG A 578 3.10 23.20 -8.17
CA ARG A 578 3.92 22.66 -9.26
C ARG A 578 3.42 23.10 -10.64
N ILE A 579 2.12 23.05 -10.92
CA ILE A 579 1.51 23.57 -12.15
C ILE A 579 1.75 25.09 -12.26
N ASN A 580 1.64 25.85 -11.18
CA ASN A 580 1.99 27.28 -11.19
C ASN A 580 3.47 27.52 -11.52
N HIS A 581 4.36 26.61 -11.08
CA HIS A 581 5.77 26.70 -11.40
C HIS A 581 6.05 26.36 -12.87
N LEU A 582 5.39 25.34 -13.42
CA LEU A 582 5.39 25.04 -14.86
C LEU A 582 4.93 26.23 -15.70
N LYS A 583 3.82 26.89 -15.30
CA LYS A 583 3.34 28.13 -15.96
C LYS A 583 4.37 29.24 -15.92
N ARG A 584 4.97 29.47 -14.76
CA ARG A 584 5.98 30.53 -14.61
C ARG A 584 7.15 30.30 -15.55
N ILE A 585 7.73 29.10 -15.50
CA ILE A 585 8.93 28.74 -16.24
C ILE A 585 8.65 28.72 -17.76
N LEU A 586 7.60 28.02 -18.19
CA LEU A 586 7.36 27.78 -19.63
C LEU A 586 6.65 28.96 -20.33
N ILE A 587 5.79 29.70 -19.63
CA ILE A 587 4.91 30.71 -20.22
C ILE A 587 5.33 32.13 -19.85
N PHE A 588 5.50 32.42 -18.56
CA PHE A 588 5.63 33.81 -18.11
C PHE A 588 7.07 34.35 -18.13
N GLU A 589 8.06 33.47 -18.23
CA GLU A 589 9.47 33.85 -18.39
C GLU A 589 9.86 34.11 -19.86
N ASP A 590 8.95 33.90 -20.82
CA ASP A 590 9.11 34.24 -22.23
C ASP A 590 8.06 35.28 -22.65
N GLU A 591 8.50 36.43 -23.16
CA GLU A 591 7.63 37.57 -23.44
C GLU A 591 6.62 37.28 -24.55
N ASP A 592 7.01 36.52 -25.58
CA ASP A 592 6.17 36.19 -26.74
C ASP A 592 5.08 35.17 -26.36
N ILE A 593 5.46 34.12 -25.63
CA ILE A 593 4.53 33.10 -25.12
C ILE A 593 3.60 33.74 -24.10
N SER A 594 4.12 34.57 -23.19
CA SER A 594 3.35 35.31 -22.19
C SER A 594 2.32 36.24 -22.83
N PHE A 595 2.72 37.01 -23.85
CA PHE A 595 1.82 37.89 -24.59
C PHE A 595 0.68 37.08 -25.24
N LEU A 596 1.02 36.04 -26.01
CA LEU A 596 0.02 35.19 -26.68
C LEU A 596 -0.90 34.48 -25.70
N TRP A 597 -0.37 34.01 -24.58
CA TRP A 597 -1.12 33.35 -23.52
C TRP A 597 -2.14 34.29 -22.87
N ASN A 598 -1.72 35.51 -22.54
CA ASN A 598 -2.54 36.49 -21.82
C ASN A 598 -3.65 37.10 -22.69
N THR A 599 -3.54 37.07 -24.03
CA THR A 599 -4.64 37.48 -24.91
C THR A 599 -5.86 36.57 -24.80
N GLY A 600 -5.69 35.33 -24.32
CA GLY A 600 -6.76 34.33 -24.17
C GLY A 600 -7.41 33.84 -25.48
N ARG A 601 -6.97 34.37 -26.63
CA ARG A 601 -7.53 34.07 -27.96
C ARG A 601 -7.25 32.64 -28.41
N TRP A 602 -6.18 32.03 -27.91
CA TRP A 602 -5.83 30.63 -28.17
C TRP A 602 -6.92 29.64 -27.76
N ARG A 603 -7.75 29.96 -26.75
CA ARG A 603 -8.87 29.10 -26.32
C ARG A 603 -9.97 28.92 -27.38
N ARG A 604 -10.01 29.81 -28.38
CA ARG A 604 -11.04 29.84 -29.44
C ARG A 604 -10.44 29.71 -30.84
N ASN A 605 -9.11 29.68 -30.95
CA ASN A 605 -8.41 29.63 -32.22
C ASN A 605 -7.31 28.55 -32.16
N LEU A 606 -7.57 27.45 -32.85
CA LEU A 606 -6.68 26.28 -32.93
C LEU A 606 -5.31 26.63 -33.53
N GLU A 607 -5.23 27.61 -34.43
CA GLU A 607 -3.99 28.04 -35.06
C GLU A 607 -3.10 28.81 -34.09
N MET A 608 -3.72 29.59 -33.21
CA MET A 608 -3.00 30.29 -32.13
C MET A 608 -2.56 29.32 -31.02
N GLU A 609 -3.36 28.29 -30.71
CA GLU A 609 -2.95 27.20 -29.82
C GLU A 609 -1.72 26.46 -30.37
N LYS A 610 -1.75 26.04 -31.65
CA LYS A 610 -0.61 25.43 -32.33
C LYS A 610 0.62 26.33 -32.31
N ARG A 611 0.44 27.64 -32.51
CA ARG A 611 1.54 28.61 -32.46
C ARG A 611 2.16 28.72 -31.07
N ILE A 612 1.36 28.71 -30.00
CA ILE A 612 1.86 28.73 -28.61
C ILE A 612 2.62 27.43 -28.31
N LYS A 613 2.06 26.28 -28.65
CA LYS A 613 2.72 24.97 -28.45
C LYS A 613 4.05 24.91 -29.20
N PHE A 614 4.08 25.38 -30.45
CA PHE A 614 5.31 25.47 -31.24
C PHE A 614 6.38 26.35 -30.56
N LEU A 615 6.01 27.50 -30.00
CA LEU A 615 6.95 28.36 -29.27
C LEU A 615 7.46 27.70 -27.98
N MET A 616 6.60 27.00 -27.25
CA MET A 616 6.98 26.22 -26.07
C MET A 616 7.94 25.07 -26.41
N VAL A 617 7.69 24.32 -27.49
CA VAL A 617 8.58 23.25 -27.99
C VAL A 617 9.92 23.83 -28.41
N ARG A 618 9.92 24.94 -29.17
CA ARG A 618 11.14 25.64 -29.56
C ARG A 618 11.96 26.03 -28.32
N ARG A 619 11.31 26.63 -27.33
CA ARG A 619 11.97 27.07 -26.09
C ARG A 619 12.56 25.90 -25.29
N TYR A 620 11.82 24.80 -25.17
CA TYR A 620 12.28 23.54 -24.56
C TYR A 620 13.50 22.92 -25.29
N MET A 621 13.55 23.07 -26.61
CA MET A 621 14.66 22.55 -27.42
C MET A 621 15.91 23.44 -27.36
N THR A 622 15.75 24.76 -27.24
CA THR A 622 16.86 25.72 -27.28
C THR A 622 17.43 26.07 -25.90
N GLU A 623 16.62 26.08 -24.84
CA GLU A 623 17.06 26.47 -23.49
C GLU A 623 17.43 25.22 -22.66
N ASN A 624 18.72 24.88 -22.66
CA ASN A 624 19.22 23.68 -21.97
C ASN A 624 18.95 23.69 -20.45
N ASP A 625 18.93 24.87 -19.82
CA ASP A 625 18.68 25.02 -18.38
C ASP A 625 17.19 24.90 -18.02
N LEU A 626 16.29 25.01 -19.00
CA LEU A 626 14.83 24.94 -18.84
C LEU A 626 14.33 23.50 -18.79
N ARG A 627 14.99 22.61 -19.54
CA ARG A 627 14.54 21.23 -19.79
C ARG A 627 14.49 20.38 -18.52
N PRO A 628 15.57 20.25 -17.70
CA PRO A 628 15.52 19.39 -16.51
C PRO A 628 14.49 19.85 -15.46
N PRO A 629 14.32 21.16 -15.17
CA PRO A 629 13.24 21.63 -14.31
C PRO A 629 11.85 21.32 -14.83
N LEU A 630 11.59 21.49 -16.14
CA LEU A 630 10.27 21.19 -16.74
C LEU A 630 9.94 19.70 -16.67
N GLU A 631 10.87 18.85 -17.05
CA GLU A 631 10.73 17.39 -16.98
C GLU A 631 10.49 16.96 -15.53
N MET A 632 11.33 17.41 -14.58
CA MET A 632 11.18 17.06 -13.16
C MET A 632 9.84 17.51 -12.59
N LEU A 633 9.36 18.71 -12.95
CA LEU A 633 8.07 19.23 -12.48
C LEU A 633 6.88 18.50 -13.11
N LEU A 634 6.98 18.14 -14.40
CA LEU A 634 5.98 17.33 -15.10
C LEU A 634 5.89 15.95 -14.46
N PHE A 635 7.02 15.28 -14.25
CA PHE A 635 7.08 13.98 -13.60
C PHE A 635 6.64 14.05 -12.13
N ASP A 636 6.98 15.09 -11.39
CA ASP A 636 6.42 15.34 -10.05
C ASP A 636 4.89 15.47 -10.11
N CYS A 637 4.34 16.26 -11.04
CA CYS A 637 2.89 16.40 -11.18
C CYS A 637 2.23 15.06 -11.53
N MET A 638 2.77 14.33 -12.49
CA MET A 638 2.27 13.02 -12.92
C MET A 638 2.36 11.99 -11.79
N ASN A 639 3.46 11.92 -11.06
CA ASN A 639 3.62 11.04 -9.91
C ASN A 639 2.60 11.33 -8.80
N ILE A 640 2.21 12.60 -8.64
CA ILE A 640 1.22 12.99 -7.62
C ILE A 640 -0.21 12.74 -8.12
N MET A 641 -0.50 12.94 -9.40
CA MET A 641 -1.83 12.68 -10.00
C MET A 641 -2.06 11.20 -10.32
N GLU A 642 -1.02 10.37 -10.33
CA GLU A 642 -1.09 8.95 -10.69
C GLU A 642 -0.17 8.05 -9.82
N PRO A 643 -0.24 8.10 -8.47
CA PRO A 643 0.73 7.42 -7.59
C PRO A 643 0.73 5.88 -7.70
N ASN A 644 -0.31 5.28 -8.28
CA ASN A 644 -0.46 3.84 -8.49
C ASN A 644 -0.63 3.43 -9.97
N SER A 645 -0.58 4.38 -10.90
CA SER A 645 -0.72 4.12 -12.34
C SER A 645 0.66 4.14 -12.99
N LYS A 646 1.22 2.95 -13.24
CA LYS A 646 2.17 2.78 -14.35
C LYS A 646 1.36 2.71 -15.64
N THR A 647 0.85 3.85 -16.08
CA THR A 647 0.35 3.98 -17.44
C THR A 647 1.48 3.66 -18.42
N ILE A 648 1.18 2.90 -19.47
CA ILE A 648 2.05 2.66 -20.63
C ILE A 648 2.66 4.00 -21.11
N ARG A 649 1.86 5.07 -21.07
CA ARG A 649 2.24 6.46 -21.39
C ARG A 649 3.37 7.05 -20.52
N PHE A 650 3.31 6.89 -19.19
CA PHE A 650 4.37 7.32 -18.27
C PHE A 650 5.64 6.48 -18.42
N THR A 651 5.47 5.16 -18.57
CA THR A 651 6.60 4.22 -18.73
C THR A 651 7.28 4.41 -20.08
N ASP A 652 6.53 4.71 -21.14
CA ASP A 652 7.06 5.05 -22.47
C ASP A 652 7.73 6.42 -22.48
N MET A 653 7.13 7.48 -21.91
CA MET A 653 7.81 8.78 -21.80
C MET A 653 9.09 8.69 -20.96
N TRP A 654 9.09 7.94 -19.86
CA TRP A 654 10.27 7.70 -19.02
C TRP A 654 11.33 6.83 -19.71
N ARG A 655 10.92 5.84 -20.51
CA ARG A 655 11.83 5.01 -21.32
C ARG A 655 12.45 5.84 -22.45
N LYS A 656 11.66 6.66 -23.14
CA LYS A 656 12.11 7.59 -24.20
C LYS A 656 13.04 8.67 -23.65
N SER A 657 12.73 9.27 -22.49
CA SER A 657 13.59 10.28 -21.86
C SER A 657 14.93 9.69 -21.43
N ASN A 658 14.96 8.44 -20.92
CA ASN A 658 16.20 7.74 -20.59
C ASN A 658 17.02 7.33 -21.82
N ASN A 659 16.39 7.00 -22.96
CA ASN A 659 17.09 6.72 -24.22
C ASN A 659 17.73 7.97 -24.84
N LEU A 660 17.13 9.16 -24.61
CA LEU A 660 17.67 10.45 -25.05
C LEU A 660 19.03 10.79 -24.41
N PHE A 661 19.33 10.21 -23.24
CA PHE A 661 20.64 10.33 -22.58
C PHE A 661 21.70 9.31 -23.08
N ILE A 662 21.29 8.30 -23.87
CA ILE A 662 22.17 7.21 -24.33
C ILE A 662 22.66 7.44 -25.78
N GLU A 663 21.88 8.12 -26.62
CA GLU A 663 22.13 8.22 -28.08
C GLU A 663 22.81 9.52 -28.57
N ALA A 664 23.46 10.28 -27.68
CA ALA A 664 24.08 11.57 -28.00
C ALA A 664 25.26 11.54 -29.01
N ASN A 665 25.50 10.44 -29.75
CA ASN A 665 26.66 10.29 -30.63
C ASN A 665 26.35 10.02 -32.12
N MET A 666 25.09 9.84 -32.54
CA MET A 666 24.76 9.61 -33.97
C MET A 666 24.42 10.89 -34.75
N ILE A 667 23.93 11.94 -34.09
CA ILE A 667 23.49 13.19 -34.74
C ILE A 667 24.69 13.97 -35.33
N HIS A 668 25.86 13.88 -34.70
CA HIS A 668 27.08 14.49 -35.22
C HIS A 668 27.59 13.86 -36.52
N PHE A 669 27.17 12.62 -36.85
CA PHE A 669 27.57 11.93 -38.07
C PHE A 669 26.71 12.31 -39.29
N ILE A 670 25.48 12.76 -39.08
CA ILE A 670 24.49 13.04 -40.15
C ILE A 670 24.46 14.53 -40.52
N ALA A 671 25.01 15.42 -39.68
CA ALA A 671 25.02 16.88 -39.88
C ALA A 671 25.95 17.38 -41.03
N HIS A 672 26.68 16.49 -41.71
CA HIS A 672 27.50 16.86 -42.87
C HIS A 672 26.82 16.49 -44.20
N GLY A 673 25.85 17.31 -44.62
CA GLY A 673 25.49 17.46 -46.04
C GLY A 673 24.00 17.29 -46.38
N SER A 674 23.36 18.41 -46.73
CA SER A 674 22.07 18.56 -47.45
C SER A 674 20.79 18.70 -46.57
N PRO A 675 19.82 19.55 -46.98
CA PRO A 675 18.67 19.92 -46.16
C PRO A 675 17.58 18.88 -46.28
N ILE A 676 17.21 18.28 -45.15
CA ILE A 676 16.20 17.23 -45.11
C ILE A 676 15.14 17.61 -44.07
N GLU A 677 14.19 18.47 -44.47
CA GLU A 677 12.97 18.76 -43.69
C GLU A 677 11.86 17.70 -43.94
N SER A 678 12.05 16.78 -44.90
CA SER A 678 11.04 15.79 -45.29
C SER A 678 11.29 14.36 -44.82
N LEU A 679 12.49 14.00 -44.34
CA LEU A 679 12.76 12.68 -43.72
C LEU A 679 12.82 12.72 -42.19
N THR A 680 12.64 13.86 -41.53
CA THR A 680 12.57 13.94 -40.07
C THR A 680 11.41 13.10 -39.52
N ASN A 681 10.31 13.01 -40.27
CA ASN A 681 9.17 12.13 -39.97
C ASN A 681 9.43 10.64 -40.25
N CYS A 682 10.48 10.28 -41.00
CA CYS A 682 10.86 8.90 -41.29
C CYS A 682 12.01 8.40 -40.40
N LEU A 683 12.78 9.31 -39.77
CA LEU A 683 13.92 8.99 -38.92
C LEU A 683 13.59 8.95 -37.42
N TYR A 684 12.41 9.43 -37.01
CA TYR A 684 11.94 9.42 -35.61
C TYR A 684 10.48 8.95 -35.54
N PRO A 685 10.18 7.80 -34.90
CA PRO A 685 8.79 7.40 -34.70
C PRO A 685 8.03 8.24 -33.66
N GLU A 686 8.64 9.05 -32.80
CA GLU A 686 7.91 9.76 -31.72
C GLU A 686 8.58 11.10 -31.34
N ASP A 687 7.91 12.23 -31.61
CA ASP A 687 8.33 13.60 -31.28
C ASP A 687 8.17 13.89 -29.77
N LEU A 688 9.08 13.34 -28.97
CA LEU A 688 9.09 13.46 -27.51
C LEU A 688 9.03 14.91 -26.99
N PRO A 689 9.74 15.90 -27.56
CA PRO A 689 9.60 17.31 -27.18
C PRO A 689 8.16 17.82 -27.31
N SER A 690 7.47 17.50 -28.41
CA SER A 690 6.06 17.86 -28.57
C SER A 690 5.15 17.11 -27.60
N GLU A 691 5.41 15.82 -27.34
CA GLU A 691 4.66 15.04 -26.35
C GLU A 691 4.77 15.62 -24.93
N ILE A 692 5.98 16.04 -24.52
CA ILE A 692 6.23 16.67 -23.21
C ILE A 692 5.48 18.00 -23.09
N ILE A 693 5.53 18.82 -24.14
CA ILE A 693 4.85 20.13 -24.15
C ILE A 693 3.34 19.98 -24.21
N ASP A 694 2.82 19.03 -24.99
CA ASP A 694 1.38 18.75 -25.04
C ASP A 694 0.84 18.34 -23.68
N GLU A 695 1.57 17.51 -22.93
CA GLU A 695 1.17 17.13 -21.58
C GLU A 695 1.24 18.29 -20.57
N ILE A 696 2.33 19.08 -20.59
CA ILE A 696 2.40 20.28 -19.75
C ILE A 696 1.26 21.24 -20.10
N PHE A 697 0.90 21.37 -21.37
CA PHE A 697 -0.14 22.24 -21.86
C PHE A 697 -1.54 21.81 -21.38
N GLU A 698 -1.89 20.53 -21.47
CA GLU A 698 -3.17 20.02 -20.96
C GLU A 698 -3.26 20.13 -19.43
N LEU A 699 -2.18 19.83 -18.69
CA LEU A 699 -2.14 20.02 -17.23
C LEU A 699 -2.39 21.47 -16.81
N ILE A 700 -1.85 22.42 -17.57
CA ILE A 700 -2.02 23.84 -17.35
C ILE A 700 -3.47 24.30 -17.60
N LYS A 701 -4.15 23.70 -18.57
CA LYS A 701 -5.54 23.95 -18.96
C LYS A 701 -6.53 23.37 -17.95
N ASP A 702 -6.25 22.15 -17.49
CA ASP A 702 -7.07 21.42 -16.51
C ASP A 702 -6.94 21.96 -15.09
N GLN A 703 -5.95 22.82 -14.81
CA GLN A 703 -5.75 23.44 -13.50
C GLN A 703 -7.04 24.05 -12.91
N SER A 704 -7.87 24.70 -13.74
CA SER A 704 -9.11 25.33 -13.28
C SER A 704 -10.18 24.31 -12.87
N ALA A 705 -10.27 23.19 -13.59
CA ALA A 705 -11.15 22.08 -13.24
C ALA A 705 -10.67 21.36 -11.97
N ILE A 706 -9.36 21.13 -11.82
CA ILE A 706 -8.74 20.56 -10.63
C ILE A 706 -9.05 21.43 -9.39
N LEU A 707 -8.98 22.76 -9.52
CA LEU A 707 -9.33 23.69 -8.44
C LEU A 707 -10.82 23.68 -8.13
N ALA A 708 -11.69 23.73 -9.14
CA ALA A 708 -13.13 23.69 -8.96
C ALA A 708 -13.59 22.39 -8.28
N LEU A 709 -13.01 21.24 -8.65
CA LEU A 709 -13.28 19.95 -8.01
C LEU A 709 -12.80 19.94 -6.55
N SER A 710 -11.64 20.53 -6.26
CA SER A 710 -11.13 20.67 -4.89
C SER A 710 -11.99 21.59 -4.01
N GLU A 711 -12.49 22.70 -4.57
CA GLU A 711 -13.35 23.64 -3.86
C GLU A 711 -14.75 23.07 -3.63
N LEU A 712 -15.30 22.38 -4.63
CA LEU A 712 -16.57 21.65 -4.53
C LEU A 712 -16.47 20.53 -3.48
N TRP A 713 -15.31 19.88 -3.38
CA TRP A 713 -15.01 18.92 -2.33
C TRP A 713 -14.97 19.54 -0.93
N GLU A 714 -14.22 20.62 -0.71
CA GLU A 714 -14.19 21.30 0.60
C GLU A 714 -15.57 21.83 1.00
N LYS A 715 -16.36 22.31 0.03
CA LYS A 715 -17.74 22.73 0.25
C LYS A 715 -18.64 21.55 0.63
N LYS A 716 -18.59 20.43 -0.10
CA LYS A 716 -19.34 19.20 0.21
C LYS A 716 -18.94 18.58 1.55
N LYS A 717 -17.67 18.68 1.93
CA LYS A 717 -17.14 18.26 3.24
C LYS A 717 -17.72 19.12 4.35
N CYS A 718 -17.79 20.44 4.17
CA CYS A 718 -18.46 21.35 5.10
C CYS A 718 -19.97 21.05 5.19
N GLU A 719 -20.64 20.82 4.06
CA GLU A 719 -22.06 20.45 4.02
C GLU A 719 -22.34 19.09 4.67
N ALA A 720 -21.47 18.09 4.48
CA ALA A 720 -21.57 16.78 5.12
C ALA A 720 -21.30 16.83 6.63
N ILE A 721 -20.46 17.76 7.09
CA ILE A 721 -20.24 18.06 8.51
C ILE A 721 -21.48 18.74 9.10
N VAL A 722 -22.08 19.70 8.38
CA VAL A 722 -23.31 20.40 8.79
C VAL A 722 -24.51 19.45 8.82
N LEU A 723 -24.66 18.56 7.82
CA LEU A 723 -25.70 17.52 7.80
C LEU A 723 -25.51 16.51 8.93
N ASN A 724 -24.28 16.11 9.25
CA ASN A 724 -24.01 15.24 10.41
C ASN A 724 -24.25 15.93 11.76
N LEU A 725 -24.08 17.24 11.84
CA LEU A 725 -24.39 18.04 13.03
C LEU A 725 -25.91 18.20 13.20
N ASN A 726 -26.64 18.49 12.12
CA ASN A 726 -28.10 18.62 12.12
C ASN A 726 -28.79 17.28 12.43
N PHE A 727 -28.29 16.17 11.87
CA PHE A 727 -28.82 14.83 12.15
C PHE A 727 -28.57 14.37 13.60
N LYS A 728 -27.48 14.84 14.23
CA LYS A 728 -27.22 14.64 15.68
C LYS A 728 -28.09 15.55 16.55
N PHE A 729 -28.41 16.75 16.07
CA PHE A 729 -29.28 17.70 16.77
C PHE A 729 -30.74 17.19 16.80
N GLU A 730 -31.26 16.69 15.67
CA GLU A 730 -32.60 16.08 15.57
C GLU A 730 -32.74 14.80 16.42
N LYS A 731 -31.70 13.96 16.47
CA LYS A 731 -31.65 12.80 17.38
C LYS A 731 -31.55 13.20 18.86
N GLY A 732 -31.00 14.38 19.17
CA GLY A 732 -30.96 14.93 20.52
C GLY A 732 -32.31 15.45 21.00
N ILE A 733 -33.09 16.06 20.10
CA ILE A 733 -34.44 16.59 20.38
C ILE A 733 -35.44 15.45 20.56
N THR A 734 -35.43 14.45 19.67
CA THR A 734 -36.32 13.27 19.78
C THR A 734 -36.08 12.45 21.04
N LYS A 735 -34.84 12.42 21.56
CA LYS A 735 -34.48 11.75 22.82
C LYS A 735 -34.84 12.53 24.09
N ARG A 736 -35.01 13.86 23.99
CA ARG A 736 -35.50 14.72 25.08
C ARG A 736 -37.03 14.84 25.12
N MET A 737 -37.71 14.52 24.02
CA MET A 737 -39.18 14.44 23.98
C MET A 737 -39.72 13.05 24.33
N SER A 738 -38.83 12.05 24.49
CA SER A 738 -39.17 10.67 24.88
C SER A 738 -38.62 10.26 26.25
N SER A 739 -38.14 11.24 27.03
CA SER A 739 -37.78 11.16 28.45
C SER A 739 -38.55 12.22 29.21
#